data_AF-A0A1G1F9R8-F1
#
_entry.id   AF-A0A1G1F9R8-F1
#
_cell.length_a   1.000
_cell.length_b   1.000
_cell.length_c   1.000
_cell.angle_alpha   90.00
_cell.angle_beta   90.00
_cell.angle_gamma   90.00
#
_symmetry.space_group_name_H-M   'P 1'
#
loop_
_entity.id
_entity.type
_entity.pdbx_description
1 polymer ?
#
loop_
_entity_poly.entity_id
_entity_poly.type
_entity_poly.pdbx_seq_one_letter_code
_entity_poly.pdbx_strand_id
1 'polypeptide(L)'
;MKIHRMLILFVGVGMFIMLVITVIALRGMTAAFSGTTEGVKHISLEAQRVWRLEREITDISMVVHGFLTSGEAASRISYRQSKDAVRAMLAEMSSMDLSQRDMELLASVIRDFGILEKKTDRIFSLRDPAGADKRLAFNLMIEIDGLVRWLRRDIERYKAESATRMDSLVVQLQGIRDGVNARFFLIVGVAVVFLLAFGIYLYRAVSVPLGKLWSGTEEISRGNLAHRIDATGVSDVARLAERFNEMAGKLRRSYDDLEQRLLSRTRQLDAITSVALVLRQAGNLREVLHNSLLKVLESLAAMESWGGIFLCDESGERLELAAHIGLGKEFVRQESVIKMGECLCGHAAATGEILYTEGVCEDPRHTRGSIGGEHAHVIIPIKTHDRILGVLFLYPKKQVKLGPSDLQMLETIGLQLGIAVENARLYGEVKESGERYGDLFEHSRDVLFTIDREGRITAVNEATARFSGYAKEELLGRRVMDFLGREEAQGARKMLAGEHGMAGPFIEFEVGRRDGRRAFLEISGRRMYRRGEFIGFQVSGRDVTDQKELRQLLVKAERLAAIGQVSIAMKHEVNNPLTTVIGNIELLIDRYEDLPEEIRVRLQTALDNALRIADIVKKLEVLREERTVDYLQGVKMTDLKEDGA
;
A
#
# COMPACT_ATOMS: atom_id res chain seq x y z
N MET A 1 27.22 -34.64 -1.46
CA MET A 1 27.74 -36.02 -1.79
C MET A 1 29.23 -36.28 -1.48
N LYS A 2 30.18 -35.37 -1.75
CA LYS A 2 31.63 -35.63 -1.51
C LYS A 2 32.02 -35.69 -0.03
N ILE A 3 31.42 -34.87 0.84
CA ILE A 3 31.64 -34.95 2.31
C ILE A 3 31.15 -36.28 2.84
N HIS A 4 29.98 -36.75 2.40
CA HIS A 4 29.48 -38.05 2.83
C HIS A 4 30.44 -39.17 2.44
N ARG A 5 31.02 -39.12 1.23
CA ARG A 5 32.06 -40.07 0.80
C ARG A 5 33.36 -39.95 1.60
N MET A 6 33.87 -38.74 1.86
CA MET A 6 35.09 -38.56 2.67
C MET A 6 34.88 -38.96 4.14
N LEU A 7 33.71 -38.65 4.70
CA LEU A 7 33.33 -39.04 6.05
C LEU A 7 33.20 -40.56 6.16
N ILE A 8 32.51 -41.21 5.21
CA ILE A 8 32.39 -42.66 5.15
C ILE A 8 33.77 -43.31 4.97
N LEU A 9 34.63 -42.75 4.12
CA LEU A 9 35.98 -43.26 3.91
C LEU A 9 36.84 -43.11 5.18
N PHE A 10 36.80 -41.97 5.85
CA PHE A 10 37.59 -41.71 7.05
C PHE A 10 37.12 -42.56 8.25
N VAL A 11 35.81 -42.64 8.48
CA VAL A 11 35.21 -43.51 9.50
C VAL A 11 35.48 -44.98 9.17
N GLY A 12 35.30 -45.38 7.91
CA GLY A 12 35.50 -46.75 7.45
C GLY A 12 36.95 -47.20 7.62
N VAL A 13 37.93 -46.37 7.21
CA VAL A 13 39.36 -46.67 7.38
C VAL A 13 39.73 -46.70 8.87
N GLY A 14 39.26 -45.74 9.66
CA GLY A 14 39.53 -45.72 11.11
C GLY A 14 38.96 -46.93 11.85
N MET A 15 37.70 -47.30 11.57
CA MET A 15 37.07 -48.50 12.12
C MET A 15 37.77 -49.78 11.64
N PHE A 16 38.20 -49.84 10.38
CA PHE A 16 38.92 -50.99 9.85
C PHE A 16 40.28 -51.17 10.54
N ILE A 17 41.05 -50.10 10.72
CA ILE A 17 42.33 -50.14 11.45
C ILE A 17 42.11 -50.61 12.89
N MET A 18 41.12 -50.04 13.59
CA MET A 18 40.77 -50.47 14.95
C MET A 18 40.37 -51.94 15.03
N LEU A 19 39.55 -52.41 14.09
CA LEU A 19 39.16 -53.81 14.00
C LEU A 19 40.38 -54.73 13.80
N VAL A 20 41.28 -54.39 12.87
CA VAL A 20 42.49 -55.17 12.59
C VAL A 20 43.39 -55.26 13.83
N ILE A 21 43.65 -54.13 14.50
CA ILE A 21 44.45 -54.10 15.72
C ILE A 21 43.80 -54.97 16.82
N THR A 22 42.48 -54.87 16.96
CA THR A 22 41.71 -55.63 17.97
C THR A 22 41.78 -57.13 17.70
N VAL A 23 41.60 -57.56 16.44
CA VAL A 23 41.68 -58.97 16.03
C VAL A 23 43.08 -59.54 16.25
N ILE A 24 44.13 -58.80 15.88
CA ILE A 24 45.53 -59.23 16.10
C ILE A 24 45.80 -59.39 17.61
N ALA A 25 45.37 -58.42 18.42
CA ALA A 25 45.55 -58.48 19.87
C ALA A 25 44.78 -59.66 20.49
N LEU A 26 43.52 -59.87 20.11
CA LEU A 26 42.69 -60.96 20.61
C LEU A 26 43.28 -62.32 20.25
N ARG A 27 43.75 -62.51 19.01
CA ARG A 27 44.41 -63.74 18.57
C ARG A 27 45.67 -64.03 19.40
N GLY A 28 46.51 -63.02 19.61
CA GLY A 28 47.70 -63.14 20.46
C GLY A 28 47.37 -63.49 21.92
N MET A 29 46.27 -62.96 22.46
CA MET A 29 45.80 -63.28 23.81
C MET A 29 45.29 -64.72 23.92
N THR A 30 44.45 -65.15 22.98
CA THR A 30 43.87 -66.51 22.99
C THR A 30 44.94 -67.60 22.93
N ALA A 31 45.97 -67.41 22.09
CA ALA A 31 47.10 -68.35 21.97
C ALA A 31 47.96 -68.43 23.25
N ALA A 32 48.22 -67.28 23.90
CA ALA A 32 48.97 -67.25 25.14
C ALA A 32 48.19 -67.89 26.31
N PHE A 33 46.88 -67.65 26.36
CA PHE A 33 46.01 -68.22 27.37
C PHE A 33 45.86 -69.74 27.23
N SER A 34 45.66 -70.26 26.01
CA SER A 34 45.53 -71.70 25.79
C SER A 34 46.79 -72.47 26.22
N GLY A 35 47.98 -72.02 25.81
CA GLY A 35 49.25 -72.68 26.15
C GLY A 35 49.53 -72.70 27.66
N THR A 36 49.19 -71.64 28.37
CA THR A 36 49.38 -71.58 29.83
C THR A 36 48.37 -72.43 30.61
N THR A 37 47.09 -72.46 30.19
CA THR A 37 46.09 -73.31 30.84
C THR A 37 46.43 -74.80 30.74
N GLU A 38 47.01 -75.22 29.62
CA GLU A 38 47.44 -76.60 29.40
C GLU A 38 48.67 -76.95 30.26
N GLY A 39 49.65 -76.05 30.35
CA GLY A 39 50.82 -76.20 31.21
C GLY A 39 50.47 -76.30 32.71
N VAL A 40 49.58 -75.43 33.21
CA VAL A 40 49.13 -75.48 34.61
C VAL A 40 48.38 -76.79 34.91
N LYS A 41 47.51 -77.23 33.99
CA LYS A 41 46.80 -78.51 34.13
C LYS A 41 47.75 -79.69 34.19
N HIS A 42 48.79 -79.71 33.36
CA HIS A 42 49.79 -80.77 33.34
C HIS A 42 50.57 -80.86 34.65
N ILE A 43 51.13 -79.74 35.13
CA ILE A 43 51.90 -79.71 36.38
C ILE A 43 51.00 -80.04 37.59
N SER A 44 49.75 -79.55 37.61
CA SER A 44 48.81 -79.88 38.68
C SER A 44 48.51 -81.39 38.76
N LEU A 45 48.35 -82.06 37.61
CA LEU A 45 48.12 -83.51 37.56
C LEU A 45 49.38 -84.29 37.97
N GLU A 46 50.55 -83.85 37.53
CA GLU A 46 51.85 -84.43 37.89
C GLU A 46 52.07 -84.36 39.41
N ALA A 47 51.87 -83.18 40.02
CA ALA A 47 51.99 -82.99 41.46
C ALA A 47 51.04 -83.91 42.25
N GLN A 48 49.76 -83.99 41.86
CA GLN A 48 48.78 -84.88 42.53
C GLN A 48 49.22 -86.36 42.51
N ARG A 49 49.84 -86.82 41.42
CA ARG A 49 50.33 -88.20 41.30
C ARG A 49 51.52 -88.47 42.22
N VAL A 50 52.47 -87.53 42.29
CA VAL A 50 53.64 -87.65 43.17
C VAL A 50 53.24 -87.66 44.64
N TRP A 51 52.27 -86.81 45.04
CA TRP A 51 51.70 -86.84 46.39
C TRP A 51 51.03 -88.18 46.72
N ARG A 52 50.33 -88.78 45.74
CA ARG A 52 49.70 -90.09 45.91
C ARG A 52 50.76 -91.20 46.03
N LEU A 53 51.82 -91.14 45.22
CA LEU A 53 52.94 -92.06 45.26
C LEU A 53 53.62 -92.06 46.64
N GLU A 54 53.96 -90.88 47.19
CA GLU A 54 54.56 -90.77 48.53
C GLU A 54 53.68 -91.40 49.61
N ARG A 55 52.36 -91.17 49.55
CA ARG A 55 51.40 -91.73 50.48
C ARG A 55 51.43 -93.27 50.44
N GLU A 56 51.33 -93.87 49.26
CA GLU A 56 51.31 -95.33 49.12
C GLU A 56 52.63 -95.98 49.56
N ILE A 57 53.77 -95.33 49.34
CA ILE A 57 55.07 -95.82 49.86
C ILE A 57 55.12 -95.76 51.38
N THR A 58 54.57 -94.69 51.97
CA THR A 58 54.45 -94.56 53.43
C THR A 58 53.52 -95.64 54.00
N ASP A 59 52.41 -95.91 53.31
CA ASP A 59 51.47 -96.98 53.67
C ASP A 59 52.12 -98.37 53.59
N ILE A 60 52.94 -98.65 52.57
CA ILE A 60 53.74 -99.90 52.50
C ILE A 60 54.62 -100.04 53.74
N SER A 61 55.34 -98.98 54.14
CA SER A 61 56.18 -99.00 55.34
C SER A 61 55.35 -99.28 56.60
N MET A 62 54.22 -98.61 56.78
CA MET A 62 53.32 -98.81 57.94
C MET A 62 52.75 -100.22 57.98
N VAL A 63 52.33 -100.77 56.83
CA VAL A 63 51.79 -102.13 56.74
C VAL A 63 52.84 -103.18 57.04
N VAL A 64 54.10 -102.98 56.62
CA VAL A 64 55.22 -103.88 56.96
C VAL A 64 55.52 -103.83 58.46
N HIS A 65 55.51 -102.64 59.08
CA HIS A 65 55.67 -102.50 60.54
C HIS A 65 54.53 -103.19 61.30
N GLY A 66 53.28 -103.00 60.86
CA GLY A 66 52.12 -103.69 61.43
C GLY A 66 52.22 -105.21 61.31
N PHE A 67 52.67 -105.73 60.16
CA PHE A 67 52.84 -107.17 59.98
C PHE A 67 53.89 -107.77 60.91
N LEU A 68 54.99 -107.06 61.19
CA LEU A 68 56.02 -107.53 62.13
C LEU A 68 55.56 -107.54 63.60
N THR A 69 54.62 -106.66 63.96
CA THR A 69 54.11 -106.56 65.35
C THR A 69 52.94 -107.50 65.60
N SER A 70 52.01 -107.64 64.65
CA SER A 70 50.77 -108.42 64.83
C SER A 70 50.75 -109.77 64.11
N GLY A 71 51.53 -109.94 63.03
CA GLY A 71 51.52 -111.14 62.18
C GLY A 71 50.22 -111.36 61.40
N GLU A 72 49.32 -110.37 61.37
CA GLU A 72 47.97 -110.53 60.81
C GLU A 72 47.96 -110.76 59.29
N ALA A 73 47.05 -111.63 58.84
CA ALA A 73 46.83 -111.90 57.41
C ALA A 73 46.31 -110.66 56.65
N ALA A 74 45.62 -109.73 57.33
CA ALA A 74 45.12 -108.49 56.75
C ALA A 74 46.24 -107.62 56.18
N SER A 75 47.40 -107.56 56.85
CA SER A 75 48.57 -106.80 56.38
C SER A 75 49.11 -107.30 55.04
N ARG A 76 48.97 -108.60 54.73
CA ARG A 76 49.37 -109.15 53.42
C ARG A 76 48.49 -108.65 52.28
N ILE A 77 47.20 -108.46 52.55
CA ILE A 77 46.24 -107.94 51.56
C ILE A 77 46.51 -106.46 51.31
N SER A 78 46.62 -105.66 52.38
CA SER A 78 46.92 -104.22 52.27
C SER A 78 48.27 -103.97 51.58
N TYR A 79 49.30 -104.77 51.88
CA TYR A 79 50.59 -104.65 51.20
C TYR A 79 50.49 -104.94 49.70
N ARG A 80 49.79 -106.00 49.28
CA ARG A 80 49.59 -106.28 47.85
C ARG A 80 48.87 -105.15 47.15
N GLN A 81 47.83 -104.59 47.78
CA GLN A 81 47.07 -103.47 47.22
C GLN A 81 47.95 -102.22 47.04
N SER A 82 48.67 -101.77 48.08
CA SER A 82 49.56 -100.60 47.96
C SER A 82 50.73 -100.87 47.02
N LYS A 83 51.26 -102.10 46.97
CA LYS A 83 52.31 -102.49 46.04
C LYS A 83 51.86 -102.41 44.57
N ASP A 84 50.71 -102.99 44.26
CA ASP A 84 50.14 -102.95 42.91
C ASP A 84 49.75 -101.52 42.53
N ALA A 85 49.25 -100.72 43.47
CA ALA A 85 48.97 -99.30 43.27
C ALA A 85 50.24 -98.49 42.95
N VAL A 86 51.34 -98.68 43.68
CA VAL A 86 52.62 -98.02 43.38
C VAL A 86 53.16 -98.45 42.02
N ARG A 87 53.10 -99.75 41.68
CA ARG A 87 53.51 -100.23 40.36
C ARG A 87 52.71 -99.60 39.23
N ALA A 88 51.40 -99.54 39.37
CA ALA A 88 50.52 -98.90 38.39
C ALA A 88 50.86 -97.41 38.23
N MET A 89 51.05 -96.68 39.34
CA MET A 89 51.44 -95.26 39.32
C MET A 89 52.79 -95.02 38.65
N LEU A 90 53.80 -95.84 38.96
CA LEU A 90 55.13 -95.72 38.36
C LEU A 90 55.11 -96.07 36.87
N ALA A 91 54.33 -97.07 36.45
CA ALA A 91 54.13 -97.42 35.05
C ALA A 91 53.43 -96.28 34.28
N GLU A 92 52.36 -95.72 34.84
CA GLU A 92 51.67 -94.56 34.27
C GLU A 92 52.62 -93.36 34.13
N MET A 93 53.37 -93.04 35.18
CA MET A 93 54.35 -91.95 35.15
C MET A 93 55.45 -92.19 34.11
N SER A 94 55.92 -93.43 33.92
CA SER A 94 56.95 -93.76 32.92
C SER A 94 56.48 -93.67 31.47
N SER A 95 55.16 -93.68 31.24
CA SER A 95 54.56 -93.53 29.92
C SER A 95 54.35 -92.07 29.50
N MET A 96 54.70 -91.11 30.38
CA MET A 96 54.54 -89.69 30.12
C MET A 96 55.75 -89.11 29.38
N ASP A 97 55.50 -88.04 28.63
CA ASP A 97 56.55 -87.23 28.02
C ASP A 97 57.22 -86.37 29.11
N LEU A 98 58.26 -86.92 29.72
CA LEU A 98 59.00 -86.33 30.84
C LEU A 98 60.31 -85.72 30.35
N SER A 99 60.78 -84.68 31.03
CA SER A 99 62.11 -84.13 30.76
C SER A 99 63.18 -85.19 31.02
N GLN A 100 64.34 -85.07 30.36
CA GLN A 100 65.44 -86.02 30.55
C GLN A 100 65.83 -86.19 32.03
N ARG A 101 65.78 -85.09 32.79
CA ARG A 101 66.08 -85.06 34.23
C ARG A 101 64.99 -85.72 35.08
N ASP A 102 63.72 -85.49 34.75
CA ASP A 102 62.59 -86.16 35.43
C ASP A 102 62.56 -87.66 35.13
N MET A 103 62.93 -88.07 33.91
CA MET A 103 63.11 -89.47 33.53
C MET A 103 64.21 -90.15 34.35
N GLU A 104 65.33 -89.48 34.56
CA GLU A 104 66.43 -89.98 35.40
C GLU A 104 66.00 -90.14 36.87
N LEU A 105 65.30 -89.15 37.42
CA LEU A 105 64.75 -89.20 38.78
C LEU A 105 63.69 -90.31 38.92
N LEU A 106 62.77 -90.44 37.97
CA LEU A 106 61.75 -91.48 37.98
C LEU A 106 62.37 -92.88 37.85
N ALA A 107 63.37 -93.03 36.97
CA ALA A 107 64.11 -94.28 36.84
C ALA A 107 64.87 -94.67 38.12
N SER A 108 65.36 -93.67 38.87
CA SER A 108 65.90 -93.84 40.23
C SER A 108 64.82 -94.41 41.16
N VAL A 109 63.68 -93.71 41.29
CA VAL A 109 62.56 -94.13 42.14
C VAL A 109 62.04 -95.54 41.79
N ILE A 110 61.91 -95.87 40.50
CA ILE A 110 61.49 -97.21 40.04
C ILE A 110 62.49 -98.28 40.50
N ARG A 111 63.78 -98.01 40.36
CA ARG A 111 64.84 -98.96 40.74
C ARG A 111 64.82 -99.23 42.24
N ASP A 112 64.78 -98.17 43.05
CA ASP A 112 64.80 -98.29 44.50
C ASP A 112 63.49 -98.85 45.06
N PHE A 113 62.36 -98.59 44.40
CA PHE A 113 61.10 -99.27 44.70
C PHE A 113 61.19 -100.77 44.40
N GLY A 114 61.82 -101.17 43.29
CA GLY A 114 62.06 -102.59 42.99
C GLY A 114 62.93 -103.29 44.03
N ILE A 115 63.88 -102.58 44.65
CA ILE A 115 64.69 -103.11 45.76
C ILE A 115 63.83 -103.22 47.03
N LEU A 116 63.07 -102.17 47.35
CA LEU A 116 62.12 -102.15 48.47
C LEU A 116 61.11 -103.29 48.36
N GLU A 117 60.54 -103.51 47.18
CA GLU A 117 59.62 -104.60 46.88
C GLU A 117 60.24 -105.96 47.18
N LYS A 118 61.43 -106.26 46.63
CA LYS A 118 62.10 -107.55 46.87
C LYS A 118 62.33 -107.83 48.36
N LYS A 119 62.70 -106.80 49.13
CA LYS A 119 62.93 -106.94 50.58
C LYS A 119 61.63 -107.06 51.36
N THR A 120 60.59 -106.32 51.00
CA THR A 120 59.27 -106.40 51.64
C THR A 120 58.58 -107.73 51.32
N ASP A 121 58.62 -108.22 50.08
CA ASP A 121 58.16 -109.57 49.70
C ASP A 121 58.89 -110.65 50.51
N ARG A 122 60.20 -110.47 50.76
CA ARG A 122 60.98 -111.38 51.60
C ARG A 122 60.47 -111.38 53.05
N ILE A 123 60.13 -110.23 53.63
CA ILE A 123 59.51 -110.14 54.96
C ILE A 123 58.17 -110.88 54.99
N PHE A 124 57.29 -110.64 54.02
CA PHE A 124 55.97 -111.28 53.98
C PHE A 124 56.02 -112.80 53.71
N SER A 125 57.15 -113.31 53.21
CA SER A 125 57.40 -114.74 53.01
C SER A 125 57.86 -115.49 54.28
N LEU A 126 58.21 -114.77 55.36
CA LEU A 126 58.61 -115.37 56.63
C LEU A 126 57.43 -116.09 57.28
N ARG A 127 57.70 -117.25 57.90
CA ARG A 127 56.66 -118.08 58.53
C ARG A 127 56.34 -117.59 59.94
N ASP A 128 57.35 -117.11 60.68
CA ASP A 128 57.20 -116.60 62.04
C ASP A 128 58.09 -115.35 62.29
N PRO A 129 57.67 -114.17 61.80
CA PRO A 129 58.45 -112.94 61.88
C PRO A 129 58.59 -112.36 63.30
N ALA A 130 57.71 -112.75 64.24
CA ALA A 130 57.73 -112.29 65.63
C ALA A 130 58.49 -113.24 66.57
N GLY A 131 58.68 -114.51 66.18
CA GLY A 131 59.44 -115.53 66.91
C GLY A 131 60.75 -115.91 66.21
N ALA A 132 60.78 -117.07 65.54
CA ALA A 132 62.02 -117.69 65.05
C ALA A 132 62.79 -116.83 64.01
N ASP A 133 62.08 -116.07 63.17
CA ASP A 133 62.69 -115.25 62.12
C ASP A 133 62.96 -113.79 62.57
N LYS A 134 62.72 -113.45 63.84
CA LYS A 134 62.72 -112.07 64.37
C LYS A 134 63.99 -111.28 64.06
N ARG A 135 65.18 -111.89 64.16
CA ARG A 135 66.46 -111.20 63.88
C ARG A 135 66.61 -110.86 62.40
N LEU A 136 66.17 -111.75 61.51
CA LEU A 136 66.19 -111.53 60.07
C LEU A 136 65.13 -110.49 59.67
N ALA A 137 63.92 -110.57 60.24
CA ALA A 137 62.86 -109.60 60.06
C ALA A 137 63.28 -108.19 60.51
N PHE A 138 63.95 -108.06 61.66
CA PHE A 138 64.45 -106.79 62.18
C PHE A 138 65.55 -106.18 61.29
N ASN A 139 66.51 -106.99 60.82
CA ASN A 139 67.55 -106.50 59.90
C ASN A 139 66.95 -106.04 58.56
N LEU A 140 66.02 -106.81 57.98
CA LEU A 140 65.31 -106.41 56.77
C LEU A 140 64.48 -105.14 56.97
N MET A 141 63.90 -104.96 58.17
CA MET A 141 63.16 -103.75 58.51
C MET A 141 64.06 -102.50 58.54
N ILE A 142 65.25 -102.58 59.14
CA ILE A 142 66.21 -101.46 59.13
C ILE A 142 66.57 -101.06 57.70
N GLU A 143 66.79 -102.05 56.83
CA GLU A 143 67.09 -101.82 55.41
C GLU A 143 65.89 -101.20 54.66
N ILE A 144 64.67 -101.66 54.95
CA ILE A 144 63.43 -101.12 54.39
C ILE A 144 63.20 -99.68 54.84
N ASP A 145 63.32 -99.38 56.14
CA ASP A 145 63.21 -98.02 56.66
C ASP A 145 64.29 -97.09 56.06
N GLY A 146 65.49 -97.62 55.82
CA GLY A 146 66.56 -96.95 55.08
C GLY A 146 66.13 -96.60 53.65
N LEU A 147 65.60 -97.58 52.92
CA LEU A 147 65.11 -97.42 51.55
C LEU A 147 63.91 -96.48 51.47
N VAL A 148 62.92 -96.59 52.36
CA VAL A 148 61.76 -95.70 52.40
C VAL A 148 62.18 -94.25 52.65
N ARG A 149 63.12 -94.01 53.58
CA ARG A 149 63.69 -92.66 53.80
C ARG A 149 64.41 -92.13 52.57
N TRP A 150 65.13 -92.99 51.84
CA TRP A 150 65.84 -92.61 50.64
C TRP A 150 64.86 -92.31 49.49
N LEU A 151 63.85 -93.15 49.30
CA LEU A 151 62.84 -93.01 48.27
C LEU A 151 61.95 -91.78 48.51
N ARG A 152 61.64 -91.49 49.78
CA ARG A 152 60.99 -90.23 50.18
C ARG A 152 61.85 -89.01 49.85
N ARG A 153 63.17 -89.08 50.03
CA ARG A 153 64.08 -87.98 49.67
C ARG A 153 64.07 -87.71 48.16
N ASP A 154 64.06 -88.76 47.35
CA ASP A 154 63.98 -88.62 45.88
C ASP A 154 62.63 -88.08 45.42
N ILE A 155 61.53 -88.50 46.06
CA ILE A 155 60.19 -87.94 45.82
C ILE A 155 60.13 -86.46 46.23
N GLU A 156 60.71 -86.08 47.37
CA GLU A 156 60.77 -84.68 47.80
C GLU A 156 61.62 -83.82 46.85
N ARG A 157 62.70 -84.37 46.29
CA ARG A 157 63.45 -83.70 45.21
C ARG A 157 62.58 -83.48 43.97
N TYR A 158 61.84 -84.49 43.55
CA TYR A 158 60.90 -84.40 42.42
C TYR A 158 59.82 -83.32 42.67
N LYS A 159 59.24 -83.28 43.88
CA LYS A 159 58.26 -82.25 44.26
C LYS A 159 58.86 -80.84 44.27
N ALA A 160 60.07 -80.65 44.79
CA ALA A 160 60.75 -79.37 44.80
C ALA A 160 61.01 -78.85 43.37
N GLU A 161 61.37 -79.75 42.45
CA GLU A 161 61.57 -79.42 41.04
C GLU A 161 60.25 -79.08 40.34
N SER A 162 59.17 -79.82 40.60
CA SER A 162 57.82 -79.51 40.12
C SER A 162 57.29 -78.17 40.67
N ALA A 163 57.56 -77.84 41.94
CA ALA A 163 57.22 -76.54 42.53
C ALA A 163 57.97 -75.38 41.85
N THR A 164 59.26 -75.57 41.56
CA THR A 164 60.06 -74.59 40.81
C THR A 164 59.52 -74.38 39.39
N ARG A 165 59.08 -75.46 38.72
CA ARG A 165 58.39 -75.37 37.42
C ARG A 165 57.07 -74.60 37.54
N MET A 166 56.27 -74.83 38.58
CA MET A 166 55.03 -74.09 38.85
C MET A 166 55.31 -72.59 39.06
N ASP A 167 56.31 -72.23 39.86
CA ASP A 167 56.70 -70.83 40.06
C ASP A 167 57.09 -70.15 38.74
N SER A 168 57.82 -70.86 37.87
CA SER A 168 58.18 -70.34 36.55
C SER A 168 56.96 -70.09 35.65
N LEU A 169 55.94 -70.97 35.69
CA LEU A 169 54.68 -70.77 34.96
C LEU A 169 53.87 -69.61 35.53
N VAL A 170 53.85 -69.42 36.85
CA VAL A 170 53.17 -68.29 37.50
C VAL A 170 53.82 -66.96 37.05
N VAL A 171 55.15 -66.90 36.99
CA VAL A 171 55.87 -65.73 36.46
C VAL A 171 55.56 -65.50 34.98
N GLN A 172 55.50 -66.56 34.15
CA GLN A 172 55.10 -66.44 32.74
C GLN A 172 53.65 -65.92 32.61
N LEU A 173 52.72 -66.40 33.44
CA LEU A 173 51.34 -65.94 33.47
C LEU A 173 51.22 -64.46 33.87
N GLN A 174 52.04 -64.00 34.82
CA GLN A 174 52.12 -62.58 35.19
C GLN A 174 52.63 -61.75 34.01
N GLY A 175 53.69 -62.18 33.33
CA GLY A 175 54.20 -61.50 32.13
C GLY A 175 53.19 -61.44 30.98
N ILE A 176 52.42 -62.53 30.77
CA ILE A 176 51.33 -62.54 29.78
C ILE A 176 50.23 -61.56 30.19
N ARG A 177 49.81 -61.55 31.47
CA ARG A 177 48.80 -60.61 31.98
C ARG A 177 49.24 -59.16 31.78
N ASP A 178 50.49 -58.83 32.07
CA ASP A 178 51.03 -57.48 31.88
C ASP A 178 51.08 -57.11 30.40
N GLY A 179 51.47 -58.04 29.53
CA GLY A 179 51.41 -57.87 28.08
C GLY A 179 49.98 -57.66 27.55
N VAL A 180 48.99 -58.36 28.11
CA VAL A 180 47.57 -58.16 27.81
C VAL A 180 47.11 -56.76 28.24
N ASN A 181 47.41 -56.36 29.47
CA ASN A 181 47.05 -55.04 29.99
C ASN A 181 47.67 -53.93 29.15
N ALA A 182 48.96 -54.04 28.80
CA ALA A 182 49.64 -53.06 27.96
C ALA A 182 48.99 -52.90 26.58
N ARG A 183 48.64 -54.02 25.92
CA ARG A 183 47.93 -53.99 24.62
C ARG A 183 46.51 -53.43 24.75
N PHE A 184 45.80 -53.75 25.83
CA PHE A 184 44.47 -53.21 26.09
C PHE A 184 44.52 -51.67 26.23
N PHE A 185 45.42 -51.15 27.08
CA PHE A 185 45.58 -49.70 27.23
C PHE A 185 46.04 -49.02 25.94
N LEU A 186 46.89 -49.67 25.13
CA LEU A 186 47.27 -49.17 23.82
C LEU A 186 46.05 -49.03 22.87
N ILE A 187 45.21 -50.06 22.79
CA ILE A 187 43.98 -50.03 21.96
C ILE A 187 43.04 -48.91 22.42
N VAL A 188 42.81 -48.80 23.73
CA VAL A 188 41.96 -47.75 24.30
C VAL A 188 42.55 -46.37 24.01
N GLY A 189 43.86 -46.19 24.17
CA GLY A 189 44.55 -44.93 23.86
C GLY A 189 44.40 -44.52 22.40
N VAL A 190 44.63 -45.45 21.46
CA VAL A 190 44.43 -45.21 20.02
C VAL A 190 42.97 -44.88 19.71
N ALA A 191 42.01 -45.57 20.34
CA ALA A 191 40.58 -45.29 20.19
C ALA A 191 40.23 -43.87 20.62
N VAL A 192 40.71 -43.43 21.79
CA VAL A 192 40.46 -42.09 22.33
C VAL A 192 41.06 -41.01 21.42
N VAL A 193 42.31 -41.19 20.98
CA VAL A 193 42.96 -40.25 20.05
C VAL A 193 42.19 -40.17 18.73
N PHE A 194 41.74 -41.31 18.19
CA PHE A 194 40.91 -41.35 16.99
C PHE A 194 39.58 -40.61 17.18
N LEU A 195 38.87 -40.86 18.29
CA LEU A 195 37.60 -40.19 18.59
C LEU A 195 37.77 -38.68 18.75
N LEU A 196 38.85 -38.23 19.40
CA LEU A 196 39.17 -36.80 19.52
C LEU A 196 39.49 -36.17 18.16
N ALA A 197 40.35 -36.80 17.36
CA ALA A 197 40.70 -36.32 16.03
C ALA A 197 39.46 -36.27 15.11
N PHE A 198 38.62 -37.31 15.18
CA PHE A 198 37.38 -37.38 14.43
C PHE A 198 36.37 -36.32 14.87
N GLY A 199 36.24 -36.07 16.18
CA GLY A 199 35.41 -35.00 16.73
C GLY A 199 35.86 -33.61 16.26
N ILE A 200 37.18 -33.33 16.30
CA ILE A 200 37.75 -32.08 15.80
C ILE A 200 37.50 -31.93 14.29
N TYR A 201 37.66 -33.01 13.53
CA TYR A 201 37.36 -33.03 12.10
C TYR A 201 35.89 -32.72 11.82
N LEU A 202 34.95 -33.39 12.51
CA LEU A 202 33.51 -33.14 12.39
C LEU A 202 33.14 -31.70 12.74
N TYR A 203 33.68 -31.17 13.84
CA TYR A 203 33.45 -29.79 14.25
C TYR A 203 33.89 -28.80 13.16
N ARG A 204 35.08 -28.99 12.58
CA ARG A 204 35.59 -28.12 11.50
C ARG A 204 34.86 -28.32 10.17
N ALA A 205 34.48 -29.55 9.84
CA ALA A 205 33.86 -29.89 8.56
C ALA A 205 32.36 -29.57 8.50
N VAL A 206 31.67 -29.56 9.65
CA VAL A 206 30.21 -29.44 9.72
C VAL A 206 29.77 -28.27 10.60
N SER A 207 30.18 -28.24 11.87
CA SER A 207 29.68 -27.24 12.84
C SER A 207 30.10 -25.81 12.50
N VAL A 208 31.35 -25.58 12.11
CA VAL A 208 31.84 -24.24 11.74
C VAL A 208 31.12 -23.68 10.50
N PRO A 209 31.01 -24.41 9.36
CA PRO A 209 30.25 -23.95 8.20
C PRO A 209 28.76 -23.69 8.50
N LEU A 210 28.12 -24.54 9.30
CA LEU A 210 26.71 -24.35 9.70
C LEU A 210 26.52 -23.10 10.55
N GLY A 211 27.43 -22.83 11.48
CA GLY A 211 27.40 -21.60 12.29
C GLY A 211 27.50 -20.35 11.43
N LYS A 212 28.42 -20.34 10.45
CA LYS A 212 28.55 -19.23 9.48
C LYS A 212 27.30 -19.05 8.62
N LEU A 213 26.70 -20.15 8.17
CA LEU A 213 25.45 -20.10 7.41
C LEU A 213 24.33 -19.47 8.26
N TRP A 214 24.18 -19.93 9.51
CA TRP A 214 23.15 -19.42 10.43
C TRP A 214 23.30 -17.92 10.68
N SER A 215 24.50 -17.46 11.07
CA SER A 215 24.75 -16.04 11.31
C SER A 215 24.54 -15.20 10.05
N GLY A 216 24.96 -15.72 8.89
CA GLY A 216 24.80 -15.03 7.62
C GLY A 216 23.35 -14.93 7.15
N THR A 217 22.53 -15.96 7.38
CA THR A 217 21.10 -15.91 7.07
C THR A 217 20.33 -15.00 8.02
N GLU A 218 20.74 -14.90 9.29
CA GLU A 218 20.14 -13.99 10.28
C GLU A 218 20.40 -12.52 9.93
N GLU A 219 21.60 -12.17 9.44
CA GLU A 219 21.90 -10.83 8.92
C GLU A 219 21.01 -10.46 7.73
N ILE A 220 20.82 -11.40 6.80
CA ILE A 220 19.96 -11.21 5.62
C ILE A 220 18.49 -11.04 6.04
N SER A 221 18.00 -11.82 7.02
CA SER A 221 16.61 -11.73 7.51
C SER A 221 16.32 -10.43 8.25
N ARG A 222 17.32 -9.83 8.90
CA ARG A 222 17.23 -8.50 9.54
C ARG A 222 17.25 -7.33 8.55
N GLY A 223 17.33 -7.60 7.25
CA GLY A 223 17.23 -6.61 6.18
C GLY A 223 18.56 -6.24 5.53
N ASN A 224 19.69 -6.78 5.98
CA ASN A 224 20.99 -6.54 5.36
C ASN A 224 21.20 -7.44 4.12
N LEU A 225 20.47 -7.17 3.05
CA LEU A 225 20.55 -7.94 1.79
C LEU A 225 21.90 -7.81 1.06
N ALA A 226 22.75 -6.87 1.49
CA ALA A 226 24.12 -6.72 0.99
C ALA A 226 25.09 -7.74 1.62
N HIS A 227 24.75 -8.28 2.79
CA HIS A 227 25.55 -9.31 3.44
C HIS A 227 25.73 -10.53 2.51
N ARG A 228 26.93 -11.12 2.54
CA ARG A 228 27.26 -12.33 1.80
C ARG A 228 27.82 -13.35 2.76
N ILE A 229 27.23 -14.53 2.72
CA ILE A 229 27.64 -15.66 3.53
C ILE A 229 28.93 -16.21 2.91
N ASP A 230 30.06 -15.98 3.58
CA ASP A 230 31.37 -16.51 3.18
C ASP A 230 31.50 -17.97 3.64
N ALA A 231 31.00 -18.86 2.79
CA ALA A 231 31.18 -20.30 2.95
C ALA A 231 32.23 -20.80 1.94
N THR A 232 33.48 -20.84 2.37
CA THR A 232 34.59 -21.42 1.62
C THR A 232 34.55 -22.95 1.66
N GLY A 233 34.70 -23.59 0.50
CA GLY A 233 34.92 -25.04 0.37
C GLY A 233 33.93 -25.78 -0.55
N VAL A 234 34.21 -27.06 -0.80
CA VAL A 234 33.42 -27.94 -1.69
C VAL A 234 32.36 -28.72 -0.88
N SER A 235 31.58 -28.00 -0.05
CA SER A 235 30.57 -28.59 0.83
C SER A 235 29.14 -28.34 0.31
N ASP A 236 28.22 -29.25 0.65
CA ASP A 236 26.79 -29.04 0.36
C ASP A 236 26.27 -27.77 1.09
N VAL A 237 26.88 -27.42 2.23
CA VAL A 237 26.62 -26.17 2.98
C VAL A 237 27.10 -24.92 2.22
N ALA A 238 28.26 -24.98 1.57
CA ALA A 238 28.77 -23.86 0.76
C ALA A 238 27.86 -23.59 -0.45
N ARG A 239 27.34 -24.66 -1.08
CA ARG A 239 26.36 -24.52 -2.16
C ARG A 239 25.05 -23.88 -1.68
N LEU A 240 24.61 -24.21 -0.46
CA LEU A 240 23.43 -23.59 0.13
C LEU A 240 23.67 -22.09 0.42
N ALA A 241 24.84 -21.74 0.96
CA ALA A 241 25.24 -20.33 1.16
C ALA A 241 25.24 -19.55 -0.16
N GLU A 242 25.76 -20.13 -1.25
CA GLU A 242 25.74 -19.53 -2.58
C GLU A 242 24.30 -19.27 -3.08
N ARG A 243 23.38 -20.22 -2.87
CA ARG A 243 21.96 -20.05 -3.21
C ARG A 243 21.29 -18.95 -2.39
N PHE A 244 21.59 -18.84 -1.10
CA PHE A 244 21.11 -17.75 -0.27
C PHE A 244 21.65 -16.40 -0.73
N ASN A 245 22.94 -16.32 -1.08
CA ASN A 245 23.55 -15.12 -1.65
C ASN A 245 22.88 -14.72 -2.98
N GLU A 246 22.54 -15.68 -3.84
CA GLU A 246 21.82 -15.44 -5.10
C GLU A 246 20.41 -14.89 -4.84
N MET A 247 19.69 -15.47 -3.87
CA MET A 247 18.35 -15.02 -3.47
C MET A 247 18.38 -13.60 -2.89
N ALA A 248 19.30 -13.31 -1.96
CA ALA A 248 19.48 -11.98 -1.39
C ALA A 248 19.82 -10.94 -2.47
N GLY A 249 20.65 -11.30 -3.46
CA GLY A 249 20.96 -10.46 -4.60
C GLY A 249 19.77 -10.22 -5.55
N LYS A 250 18.88 -11.21 -5.72
CA LYS A 250 17.62 -11.04 -6.46
C LYS A 250 16.64 -10.15 -5.71
N LEU A 251 16.47 -10.37 -4.40
CA LEU A 251 15.61 -9.57 -3.54
C LEU A 251 16.04 -8.10 -3.53
N ARG A 252 17.33 -7.83 -3.35
CA ARG A 252 17.87 -6.47 -3.37
C ARG A 252 17.56 -5.76 -4.68
N ARG A 253 17.85 -6.39 -5.83
CA ARG A 253 17.53 -5.81 -7.15
C ARG A 253 16.03 -5.55 -7.33
N SER A 254 15.18 -6.44 -6.82
CA SER A 254 13.73 -6.25 -6.86
C SER A 254 13.28 -5.10 -5.96
N TYR A 255 13.92 -4.91 -4.81
CA TYR A 255 13.63 -3.80 -3.90
C TYR A 255 14.07 -2.46 -4.51
N ASP A 256 15.27 -2.41 -5.07
CA ASP A 256 15.81 -1.24 -5.77
C ASP A 256 14.91 -0.85 -6.98
N ASP A 257 14.48 -1.82 -7.79
CA ASP A 257 13.55 -1.59 -8.91
C ASP A 257 12.18 -1.11 -8.42
N LEU A 258 11.64 -1.71 -7.35
CA LEU A 258 10.36 -1.29 -6.78
C LEU A 258 10.43 0.12 -6.19
N GLU A 259 11.51 0.46 -5.49
CA GLU A 259 11.73 1.79 -4.93
C GLU A 259 11.80 2.85 -6.04
N GLN A 260 12.52 2.57 -7.13
CA GLN A 260 12.55 3.47 -8.29
C GLN A 260 11.17 3.65 -8.93
N ARG A 261 10.39 2.57 -9.08
CA ARG A 261 9.02 2.66 -9.60
C ARG A 261 8.10 3.45 -8.67
N LEU A 262 8.22 3.27 -7.36
CA LEU A 262 7.47 4.04 -6.36
C LEU A 262 7.82 5.52 -6.45
N LEU A 263 9.11 5.87 -6.46
CA LEU A 263 9.55 7.25 -6.60
C LEU A 263 9.05 7.90 -7.90
N SER A 264 9.10 7.19 -9.03
CA SER A 264 8.56 7.67 -10.30
C SER A 264 7.06 7.91 -10.22
N ARG A 265 6.31 7.00 -9.62
CA ARG A 265 4.84 7.09 -9.51
C ARG A 265 4.40 8.17 -8.54
N THR A 266 5.13 8.38 -7.44
CA THR A 266 4.89 9.49 -6.51
C THR A 266 5.11 10.84 -7.20
N ARG A 267 6.20 11.00 -7.97
CA ARG A 267 6.43 12.25 -8.75
C ARG A 267 5.32 12.51 -9.77
N GLN A 268 4.85 11.46 -10.46
CA GLN A 268 3.71 11.55 -11.38
C GLN A 268 2.45 12.04 -10.66
N LEU A 269 2.14 11.46 -9.49
CA LEU A 269 0.98 11.85 -8.70
C LEU A 269 1.11 13.28 -8.18
N ASP A 270 2.26 13.69 -7.68
CA ASP A 270 2.48 15.06 -7.19
C ASP A 270 2.26 16.10 -8.31
N ALA A 271 2.78 15.84 -9.51
CA ALA A 271 2.56 16.73 -10.66
C ALA A 271 1.07 16.85 -11.02
N ILE A 272 0.35 15.73 -11.12
CA ILE A 272 -1.09 15.72 -11.41
C ILE A 272 -1.90 16.43 -10.32
N THR A 273 -1.62 16.11 -9.06
CA THR A 273 -2.34 16.66 -7.90
C THR A 273 -2.10 18.16 -7.76
N SER A 274 -0.90 18.63 -8.11
CA SER A 274 -0.55 20.04 -8.07
C SER A 274 -1.32 20.87 -9.11
N VAL A 275 -1.48 20.34 -10.34
CA VAL A 275 -2.33 20.97 -11.36
C VAL A 275 -3.76 20.99 -10.86
N ALA A 276 -4.29 19.86 -10.38
CA ALA A 276 -5.65 19.74 -9.84
C ALA A 276 -5.95 20.70 -8.66
N LEU A 277 -4.95 21.04 -7.85
CA LEU A 277 -5.11 21.95 -6.70
C LEU A 277 -5.24 23.42 -7.14
N VAL A 278 -4.53 23.83 -8.19
CA VAL A 278 -4.68 25.17 -8.78
C VAL A 278 -6.08 25.33 -9.40
N LEU A 279 -6.71 24.24 -9.85
CA LEU A 279 -8.06 24.27 -10.45
C LEU A 279 -9.19 24.65 -9.48
N ARG A 280 -8.95 24.58 -8.17
CA ARG A 280 -9.96 24.92 -7.16
C ARG A 280 -10.01 26.41 -6.82
N GLN A 281 -9.02 27.19 -7.24
CA GLN A 281 -9.01 28.62 -6.96
C GLN A 281 -9.92 29.34 -7.96
N ALA A 282 -11.03 29.86 -7.48
CA ALA A 282 -11.87 30.79 -8.22
C ALA A 282 -11.06 32.07 -8.47
N GLY A 283 -10.46 32.19 -9.66
CA GLY A 283 -9.57 33.30 -10.04
C GLY A 283 -9.61 33.55 -11.54
N ASN A 284 -8.98 34.64 -11.98
CA ASN A 284 -8.85 34.99 -13.39
C ASN A 284 -8.10 33.86 -14.13
N LEU A 285 -8.64 33.39 -15.28
CA LEU A 285 -8.05 32.33 -16.10
C LEU A 285 -6.55 32.53 -16.34
N ARG A 286 -6.11 33.77 -16.52
CA ARG A 286 -4.70 34.11 -16.74
C ARG A 286 -3.80 33.78 -15.54
N GLU A 287 -4.30 34.03 -14.34
CA GLU A 287 -3.57 33.76 -13.09
C GLU A 287 -3.49 32.25 -12.81
N VAL A 288 -4.60 31.54 -13.04
CA VAL A 288 -4.66 30.07 -12.96
C VAL A 288 -3.62 29.45 -13.88
N LEU A 289 -3.58 29.87 -15.15
CA LEU A 289 -2.63 29.35 -16.13
C LEU A 289 -1.17 29.69 -15.78
N HIS A 290 -0.91 30.90 -15.29
CA HIS A 290 0.43 31.28 -14.84
C HIS A 290 0.91 30.40 -13.67
N ASN A 291 0.08 30.22 -12.65
CA ASN A 291 0.41 29.41 -11.48
C ASN A 291 0.54 27.92 -11.83
N SER A 292 -0.32 27.41 -12.72
CA SER A 292 -0.19 26.03 -13.24
C SER A 292 1.11 25.85 -14.02
N LEU A 293 1.47 26.78 -14.89
CA LEU A 293 2.73 26.74 -15.63
C LEU A 293 3.94 26.78 -14.70
N LEU A 294 3.93 27.66 -13.70
CA LEU A 294 5.00 27.73 -12.69
C LEU A 294 5.18 26.38 -12.01
N LYS A 295 4.06 25.76 -11.63
CA LYS A 295 4.12 24.49 -10.92
C LYS A 295 4.60 23.33 -11.78
N VAL A 296 4.18 23.29 -13.04
CA VAL A 296 4.69 22.32 -14.01
C VAL A 296 6.20 22.48 -14.18
N LEU A 297 6.71 23.70 -14.31
CA LEU A 297 8.15 23.96 -14.44
C LEU A 297 8.94 23.58 -13.17
N GLU A 298 8.39 23.83 -11.97
CA GLU A 298 9.01 23.43 -10.69
C GLU A 298 9.04 21.90 -10.51
N SER A 299 7.97 21.21 -10.89
CA SER A 299 7.84 19.77 -10.72
C SER A 299 8.64 18.98 -11.77
N LEU A 300 8.92 19.56 -12.93
CA LEU A 300 9.64 18.92 -14.03
C LEU A 300 11.11 19.36 -14.08
N ALA A 301 11.96 18.75 -13.27
CA ALA A 301 13.40 19.04 -13.24
C ALA A 301 14.12 18.86 -14.61
N ALA A 302 13.53 18.08 -15.52
CA ALA A 302 13.97 17.83 -16.89
C ALA A 302 13.82 19.05 -17.83
N MET A 303 12.99 20.02 -17.46
CA MET A 303 12.69 21.20 -18.28
C MET A 303 13.53 22.39 -17.83
N GLU A 304 13.78 23.31 -18.75
CA GLU A 304 14.28 24.66 -18.46
C GLU A 304 13.25 25.44 -17.64
N SER A 305 13.68 26.49 -16.95
CA SER A 305 12.81 27.30 -16.09
C SER A 305 11.92 28.30 -16.84
N TRP A 306 11.77 28.14 -18.15
CA TRP A 306 10.95 28.99 -19.01
C TRP A 306 10.06 28.17 -19.93
N GLY A 307 8.92 28.77 -20.31
CA GLY A 307 7.90 28.12 -21.12
C GLY A 307 6.65 28.99 -21.23
N GLY A 308 5.61 28.46 -21.87
CA GLY A 308 4.36 29.19 -22.03
C GLY A 308 3.18 28.33 -22.43
N ILE A 309 2.00 28.94 -22.32
CA ILE A 309 0.72 28.37 -22.68
C ILE A 309 0.06 29.29 -23.69
N PHE A 310 -0.25 28.73 -24.85
CA PHE A 310 -1.15 29.32 -25.83
C PHE A 310 -2.55 28.75 -25.66
N LEU A 311 -3.58 29.59 -25.81
CA LEU A 311 -4.96 29.17 -25.89
C LEU A 311 -5.54 29.46 -27.28
N CYS A 312 -6.47 28.63 -27.74
CA CYS A 312 -7.21 28.90 -28.96
C CYS A 312 -8.13 30.11 -28.80
N ASP A 313 -8.19 30.96 -29.82
CA ASP A 313 -9.20 32.01 -29.92
C ASP A 313 -10.61 31.42 -30.12
N GLU A 314 -11.66 32.25 -30.08
CA GLU A 314 -13.05 31.78 -30.21
C GLU A 314 -13.32 31.07 -31.54
N SER A 315 -12.64 31.49 -32.61
CA SER A 315 -12.74 30.87 -33.94
C SER A 315 -12.05 29.52 -34.03
N GLY A 316 -11.07 29.25 -33.15
CA GLY A 316 -10.24 28.06 -33.19
C GLY A 316 -9.18 28.08 -34.30
N GLU A 317 -9.00 29.21 -35.00
CA GLU A 317 -8.03 29.34 -36.09
C GLU A 317 -6.67 29.88 -35.65
N ARG A 318 -6.60 30.48 -34.45
CA ARG A 318 -5.40 31.08 -33.89
C ARG A 318 -5.19 30.73 -32.43
N LEU A 319 -3.93 30.79 -32.03
CA LEU A 319 -3.39 30.53 -30.70
C LEU A 319 -2.87 31.85 -30.12
N GLU A 320 -3.37 32.28 -28.98
CA GLU A 320 -2.97 33.49 -28.28
C GLU A 320 -2.18 33.16 -27.01
N LEU A 321 -1.09 33.89 -26.76
CA LEU A 321 -0.23 33.62 -25.61
C LEU A 321 -0.91 34.05 -24.31
N ALA A 322 -1.47 33.08 -23.59
CA ALA A 322 -2.24 33.31 -22.37
C ALA A 322 -1.35 33.45 -21.12
N ALA A 323 -0.32 32.62 -21.00
CA ALA A 323 0.61 32.63 -19.87
C ALA A 323 2.04 32.29 -20.31
N HIS A 324 3.03 32.88 -19.66
CA HIS A 324 4.44 32.56 -19.89
C HIS A 324 5.28 32.78 -18.63
N ILE A 325 6.42 32.09 -18.55
CA ILE A 325 7.42 32.22 -17.50
C ILE A 325 8.80 32.27 -18.16
N GLY A 326 9.65 33.20 -17.71
CA GLY A 326 11.05 33.29 -18.15
C GLY A 326 11.30 33.74 -19.61
N LEU A 327 10.25 34.05 -20.38
CA LEU A 327 10.38 34.53 -21.77
C LEU A 327 10.68 36.04 -21.85
N GLY A 328 11.55 36.44 -22.78
CA GLY A 328 11.93 37.84 -23.00
C GLY A 328 10.80 38.70 -23.59
N LYS A 329 10.77 40.00 -23.25
CA LYS A 329 9.69 40.93 -23.66
C LYS A 329 9.52 41.06 -25.18
N GLU A 330 10.62 40.99 -25.93
CA GLU A 330 10.58 41.07 -27.39
C GLU A 330 9.97 39.80 -28.00
N PHE A 331 10.31 38.64 -27.46
CA PHE A 331 9.72 37.37 -27.88
C PHE A 331 8.21 37.33 -27.63
N VAL A 332 7.77 37.75 -26.44
CA VAL A 332 6.35 37.80 -26.07
C VAL A 332 5.54 38.69 -27.02
N ARG A 333 6.12 39.79 -27.54
CA ARG A 333 5.45 40.65 -28.53
C ARG A 333 5.34 39.97 -29.90
N GLN A 334 6.44 39.39 -30.38
CA GLN A 334 6.51 38.74 -31.70
C GLN A 334 5.67 37.46 -31.77
N GLU A 335 5.61 36.70 -30.68
CA GLU A 335 4.90 35.42 -30.57
C GLU A 335 3.58 35.55 -29.77
N SER A 336 2.94 36.72 -29.84
CA SER A 336 1.67 36.97 -29.15
C SER A 336 0.51 36.16 -29.74
N VAL A 337 0.55 35.90 -31.06
CA VAL A 337 -0.47 35.13 -31.79
C VAL A 337 0.18 34.23 -32.85
N ILE A 338 -0.25 32.96 -32.92
CA ILE A 338 0.21 31.95 -33.89
C ILE A 338 -1.01 31.36 -34.61
N LYS A 339 -0.94 31.12 -35.93
CA LYS A 339 -2.06 30.45 -36.63
C LYS A 339 -2.02 28.93 -36.42
N MET A 340 -3.19 28.29 -36.52
CA MET A 340 -3.25 26.83 -36.56
C MET A 340 -2.44 26.27 -37.72
N GLY A 341 -1.65 25.22 -37.44
CA GLY A 341 -0.69 24.65 -38.40
C GLY A 341 0.56 25.51 -38.64
N GLU A 342 0.73 26.65 -37.99
CA GLU A 342 1.92 27.49 -38.11
C GLU A 342 2.92 27.22 -36.98
N CYS A 343 4.20 27.07 -37.32
CA CYS A 343 5.24 26.67 -36.37
C CYS A 343 4.92 25.34 -35.66
N LEU A 344 5.77 24.91 -34.72
CA LEU A 344 5.55 23.68 -33.96
C LEU A 344 4.29 23.77 -33.08
N CYS A 345 4.03 24.93 -32.44
CA CYS A 345 2.85 25.15 -31.59
C CYS A 345 1.54 24.99 -32.38
N GLY A 346 1.44 25.61 -33.55
CA GLY A 346 0.25 25.50 -34.40
C GLY A 346 0.06 24.09 -34.96
N HIS A 347 1.13 23.36 -35.29
CA HIS A 347 1.02 21.97 -35.72
C HIS A 347 0.55 21.04 -34.60
N ALA A 348 1.08 21.18 -33.39
CA ALA A 348 0.62 20.39 -32.23
C ALA A 348 -0.85 20.66 -31.94
N ALA A 349 -1.29 21.91 -32.04
CA ALA A 349 -2.70 22.27 -31.89
C ALA A 349 -3.58 21.67 -33.01
N ALA A 350 -3.12 21.70 -34.27
CA ALA A 350 -3.90 21.18 -35.41
C ALA A 350 -4.00 19.64 -35.41
N THR A 351 -2.95 18.94 -34.98
CA THR A 351 -2.90 17.48 -34.96
C THR A 351 -3.44 16.88 -33.66
N GLY A 352 -3.34 17.62 -32.55
CA GLY A 352 -3.66 17.11 -31.22
C GLY A 352 -2.63 16.11 -30.67
N GLU A 353 -1.47 15.99 -31.29
CA GLU A 353 -0.36 15.12 -30.87
C GLU A 353 0.76 15.90 -30.18
N ILE A 354 1.49 15.23 -29.28
CA ILE A 354 2.67 15.83 -28.64
C ILE A 354 3.80 15.90 -29.66
N LEU A 355 4.37 17.09 -29.85
CA LEU A 355 5.57 17.27 -30.68
C LEU A 355 6.80 17.40 -29.78
N TYR A 356 7.78 16.54 -30.00
CA TYR A 356 9.05 16.52 -29.26
C TYR A 356 10.23 16.53 -30.23
N THR A 357 11.22 17.39 -29.95
CA THR A 357 12.50 17.43 -30.66
C THR A 357 13.64 17.14 -29.69
N GLU A 358 14.59 16.29 -30.08
CA GLU A 358 15.74 15.92 -29.25
C GLU A 358 16.92 16.89 -29.46
N GLY A 359 17.48 17.42 -28.37
CA GLY A 359 18.72 18.20 -28.42
C GLY A 359 18.54 19.58 -29.06
N VAL A 360 18.78 19.67 -30.37
CA VAL A 360 18.65 20.90 -31.17
C VAL A 360 17.48 20.72 -32.13
N CYS A 361 16.53 21.65 -32.10
CA CYS A 361 15.39 21.63 -32.99
C CYS A 361 15.81 21.84 -34.45
N GLU A 362 15.88 20.75 -35.23
CA GLU A 362 16.09 20.76 -36.68
C GLU A 362 14.78 20.54 -37.47
N ASP A 363 13.62 20.58 -36.78
CA ASP A 363 12.33 20.34 -37.42
C ASP A 363 12.01 21.47 -38.42
N PRO A 364 11.82 21.17 -39.72
CA PRO A 364 11.56 22.19 -40.74
C PRO A 364 10.24 22.95 -40.50
N ARG A 365 9.35 22.42 -39.66
CA ARG A 365 8.10 23.09 -39.25
C ARG A 365 8.36 24.16 -38.20
N HIS A 366 9.55 24.26 -37.62
CA HIS A 366 9.92 25.31 -36.68
C HIS A 366 10.23 26.62 -37.43
N THR A 367 9.17 27.32 -37.85
CA THR A 367 9.26 28.51 -38.70
C THR A 367 9.39 29.82 -37.94
N ARG A 368 9.25 29.80 -36.61
CA ARG A 368 9.22 31.00 -35.75
C ARG A 368 10.17 30.81 -34.57
N GLY A 369 11.42 31.26 -34.72
CA GLY A 369 12.48 31.08 -33.71
C GLY A 369 13.16 32.40 -33.36
N SER A 370 12.82 33.00 -32.22
CA SER A 370 13.41 34.27 -31.74
C SER A 370 13.98 34.20 -30.31
N ILE A 371 14.06 33.04 -29.66
CA ILE A 371 14.77 32.88 -28.37
C ILE A 371 16.11 32.20 -28.61
N GLY A 372 17.18 32.88 -28.22
CA GLY A 372 18.55 32.52 -28.54
C GLY A 372 18.97 31.08 -28.22
N GLY A 373 19.77 30.53 -29.13
CA GLY A 373 20.55 29.31 -28.95
C GLY A 373 19.87 28.03 -29.43
N GLU A 374 20.67 27.00 -29.67
CA GLU A 374 20.24 25.64 -29.94
C GLU A 374 19.45 25.06 -28.76
N HIS A 375 18.16 24.76 -28.95
CA HIS A 375 17.28 24.21 -27.91
C HIS A 375 16.31 23.16 -28.47
N ALA A 376 15.79 22.33 -27.58
CA ALA A 376 14.74 21.35 -27.84
C ALA A 376 13.36 21.92 -27.46
N HIS A 377 12.31 21.37 -28.05
CA HIS A 377 10.93 21.68 -27.70
C HIS A 377 10.15 20.44 -27.32
N VAL A 378 9.27 20.59 -26.34
CA VAL A 378 8.13 19.71 -26.13
C VAL A 378 6.87 20.53 -26.12
N ILE A 379 5.94 20.18 -27.01
CA ILE A 379 4.69 20.90 -27.19
C ILE A 379 3.56 19.93 -26.94
N ILE A 380 2.75 20.28 -25.95
CA ILE A 380 1.75 19.43 -25.35
C ILE A 380 0.39 20.05 -25.65
N PRO A 381 -0.47 19.36 -26.41
CA PRO A 381 -1.84 19.81 -26.63
C PRO A 381 -2.62 19.90 -25.32
N ILE A 382 -3.25 21.05 -25.10
CA ILE A 382 -4.24 21.25 -24.05
C ILE A 382 -5.60 20.96 -24.69
N LYS A 383 -6.19 19.81 -24.35
CA LYS A 383 -7.39 19.31 -25.01
C LYS A 383 -8.35 18.65 -24.04
N THR A 384 -9.64 18.70 -24.37
CA THR A 384 -10.67 17.83 -23.80
C THR A 384 -10.90 16.65 -24.75
N HIS A 385 -11.86 15.77 -24.45
CA HIS A 385 -12.15 14.62 -25.32
C HIS A 385 -12.58 15.06 -26.73
N ASP A 386 -13.25 16.21 -26.85
CA ASP A 386 -13.93 16.62 -28.09
C ASP A 386 -13.30 17.86 -28.76
N ARG A 387 -12.33 18.54 -28.12
CA ARG A 387 -11.80 19.82 -28.63
C ARG A 387 -10.37 20.12 -28.16
N ILE A 388 -9.58 20.75 -29.04
CA ILE A 388 -8.30 21.38 -28.72
C ILE A 388 -8.56 22.80 -28.19
N LEU A 389 -8.06 23.08 -26.97
CA LEU A 389 -8.22 24.37 -26.30
C LEU A 389 -6.94 25.21 -26.32
N GLY A 390 -5.79 24.61 -26.61
CA GLY A 390 -4.52 25.31 -26.67
C GLY A 390 -3.33 24.37 -26.70
N VAL A 391 -2.14 24.91 -26.42
CA VAL A 391 -0.90 24.15 -26.30
C VAL A 391 -0.02 24.70 -25.17
N LEU A 392 0.63 23.81 -24.45
CA LEU A 392 1.70 24.09 -23.49
C LEU A 392 3.03 23.80 -24.18
N PHE A 393 3.91 24.79 -24.29
CA PHE A 393 5.25 24.59 -24.83
C PHE A 393 6.29 24.73 -23.73
N LEU A 394 7.17 23.74 -23.66
CA LEU A 394 8.26 23.61 -22.70
C LEU A 394 9.56 23.32 -23.44
N TYR A 395 10.67 23.60 -22.77
CA TYR A 395 12.00 23.40 -23.33
C TYR A 395 12.74 22.37 -22.48
N PRO A 396 13.04 21.17 -22.99
CA PRO A 396 13.90 20.22 -22.30
C PRO A 396 15.33 20.75 -22.17
N LYS A 397 15.99 20.44 -21.05
CA LYS A 397 17.43 20.72 -20.88
C LYS A 397 18.26 19.92 -21.89
N LYS A 398 19.35 20.50 -22.41
CA LYS A 398 20.20 19.92 -23.49
C LYS A 398 20.63 18.45 -23.30
N GLN A 399 20.73 17.96 -22.06
CA GLN A 399 21.22 16.62 -21.74
C GLN A 399 20.10 15.61 -21.46
N VAL A 400 18.83 16.02 -21.54
CA VAL A 400 17.68 15.20 -21.17
C VAL A 400 17.01 14.63 -22.41
N LYS A 401 16.87 13.30 -22.44
CA LYS A 401 16.04 12.58 -23.41
C LYS A 401 14.75 12.12 -22.73
N LEU A 402 13.61 12.42 -23.33
CA LEU A 402 12.30 12.04 -22.82
C LEU A 402 11.91 10.68 -23.36
N GLY A 403 11.60 9.75 -22.46
CA GLY A 403 11.12 8.42 -22.81
C GLY A 403 9.59 8.37 -22.98
N PRO A 404 9.04 7.20 -23.38
CA PRO A 404 7.60 7.03 -23.54
C PRO A 404 6.78 7.34 -22.27
N SER A 405 7.32 7.01 -21.08
CA SER A 405 6.66 7.31 -19.81
C SER A 405 6.60 8.82 -19.51
N ASP A 406 7.58 9.59 -19.96
CA ASP A 406 7.59 11.04 -19.78
C ASP A 406 6.54 11.68 -20.68
N LEU A 407 6.48 11.25 -21.95
CA LEU A 407 5.47 11.73 -22.90
C LEU A 407 4.05 11.42 -22.44
N GLN A 408 3.80 10.22 -21.88
CA GLN A 408 2.49 9.87 -21.31
C GLN A 408 2.12 10.75 -20.10
N MET A 409 3.09 11.09 -19.26
CA MET A 409 2.89 11.99 -18.13
C MET A 409 2.55 13.41 -18.61
N LEU A 410 3.27 13.91 -19.62
CA LEU A 410 3.02 15.21 -20.24
C LEU A 410 1.65 15.25 -20.93
N GLU A 411 1.23 14.17 -21.59
CA GLU A 411 -0.12 14.04 -22.15
C GLU A 411 -1.19 14.19 -21.07
N THR A 412 -0.98 13.52 -19.93
CA THR A 412 -1.89 13.62 -18.78
C THR A 412 -1.97 15.05 -18.25
N ILE A 413 -0.84 15.78 -18.20
CA ILE A 413 -0.81 17.20 -17.82
C ILE A 413 -1.63 18.04 -18.82
N GLY A 414 -1.45 17.82 -20.13
CA GLY A 414 -2.22 18.49 -21.18
C GLY A 414 -3.73 18.30 -21.05
N LEU A 415 -4.16 17.06 -20.74
CA LEU A 415 -5.58 16.74 -20.49
C LEU A 415 -6.13 17.43 -19.23
N GLN A 416 -5.38 17.44 -18.13
CA GLN A 416 -5.80 18.12 -16.90
C GLN A 416 -5.91 19.64 -17.07
N LEU A 417 -4.95 20.24 -17.79
CA LEU A 417 -5.04 21.65 -18.20
C LEU A 417 -6.23 21.90 -19.13
N GLY A 418 -6.59 20.93 -19.98
CA GLY A 418 -7.76 21.04 -20.84
C GLY A 418 -9.06 21.17 -20.02
N ILE A 419 -9.23 20.28 -19.05
CA ILE A 419 -10.37 20.32 -18.12
C ILE A 419 -10.40 21.64 -17.33
N ALA A 420 -9.22 22.14 -16.93
CA ALA A 420 -9.06 23.41 -16.22
C ALA A 420 -9.59 24.60 -17.01
N VAL A 421 -9.11 24.73 -18.24
CA VAL A 421 -9.42 25.84 -19.14
C VAL A 421 -10.90 25.82 -19.48
N GLU A 422 -11.45 24.64 -19.78
CA GLU A 422 -12.88 24.48 -20.07
C GLU A 422 -13.75 24.89 -18.88
N ASN A 423 -13.42 24.43 -17.67
CA ASN A 423 -14.18 24.78 -16.46
C ASN A 423 -14.11 26.29 -16.16
N ALA A 424 -12.95 26.91 -16.32
CA ALA A 424 -12.79 28.34 -16.09
C ALA A 424 -13.56 29.17 -17.14
N ARG A 425 -13.56 28.73 -18.41
CA ARG A 425 -14.36 29.34 -19.48
C ARG A 425 -15.85 29.24 -19.19
N LEU A 426 -16.36 28.03 -18.90
CA LEU A 426 -17.77 27.80 -18.57
C LEU A 426 -18.22 28.61 -17.35
N TYR A 427 -17.37 28.68 -16.32
CA TYR A 427 -17.65 29.50 -15.14
C TYR A 427 -17.70 31.00 -15.48
N GLY A 428 -16.77 31.47 -16.32
CA GLY A 428 -16.77 32.83 -16.86
C GLY A 428 -18.05 33.15 -17.62
N GLU A 429 -18.47 32.29 -18.54
CA GLU A 429 -19.70 32.44 -19.34
C GLU A 429 -20.95 32.48 -18.44
N VAL A 430 -21.03 31.60 -17.44
CA VAL A 430 -22.14 31.60 -16.46
C VAL A 430 -22.15 32.89 -15.64
N LYS A 431 -20.98 33.34 -15.19
CA LYS A 431 -20.86 34.58 -14.40
C LYS A 431 -21.24 35.80 -15.23
N GLU A 432 -20.69 35.96 -16.42
CA GLU A 432 -20.97 37.07 -17.33
C GLU A 432 -22.45 37.08 -17.74
N SER A 433 -23.03 35.93 -18.07
CA SER A 433 -24.46 35.82 -18.35
C SER A 433 -25.31 36.21 -17.14
N GLY A 434 -24.86 35.89 -15.91
CA GLY A 434 -25.53 36.27 -14.68
C GLY A 434 -25.47 37.78 -14.41
N GLU A 435 -24.29 38.38 -14.56
CA GLU A 435 -24.06 39.82 -14.41
C GLU A 435 -24.85 40.60 -15.46
N ARG A 436 -24.80 40.19 -16.74
CA ARG A 436 -25.55 40.81 -17.83
C ARG A 436 -27.07 40.72 -17.61
N TYR A 437 -27.58 39.60 -17.12
CA TYR A 437 -29.00 39.49 -16.79
C TYR A 437 -29.38 40.38 -15.61
N GLY A 438 -28.54 40.44 -14.58
CA GLY A 438 -28.71 41.33 -13.43
C GLY A 438 -28.79 42.79 -13.86
N ASP A 439 -27.85 43.23 -14.70
CA ASP A 439 -27.76 44.59 -15.23
C ASP A 439 -29.00 44.97 -16.07
N LEU A 440 -29.40 44.09 -17.00
CA LEU A 440 -30.61 44.27 -17.81
C LEU A 440 -31.89 44.34 -16.98
N PHE A 441 -32.01 43.49 -15.95
CA PHE A 441 -33.15 43.52 -15.03
C PHE A 441 -33.16 44.83 -14.24
N GLU A 442 -32.02 45.20 -13.67
CA GLU A 442 -31.84 46.33 -12.76
C GLU A 442 -32.14 47.67 -13.42
N HIS A 443 -31.60 47.89 -14.63
CA HIS A 443 -31.69 49.15 -15.37
C HIS A 443 -32.80 49.19 -16.44
N SER A 444 -33.69 48.19 -16.47
CA SER A 444 -34.89 48.26 -17.30
C SER A 444 -35.74 49.49 -16.96
N ARG A 445 -36.27 50.17 -17.99
CA ARG A 445 -37.18 51.32 -17.82
C ARG A 445 -38.57 50.89 -17.33
N ASP A 446 -38.99 49.68 -17.66
CA ASP A 446 -40.27 49.12 -17.21
C ASP A 446 -40.16 48.63 -15.76
N VAL A 447 -41.29 48.67 -15.04
CA VAL A 447 -41.43 48.16 -13.66
C VAL A 447 -41.31 46.64 -13.70
N LEU A 448 -40.19 46.09 -13.20
CA LEU A 448 -39.97 44.65 -13.14
C LEU A 448 -39.84 44.18 -11.70
N PHE A 449 -40.64 43.19 -11.33
CA PHE A 449 -40.54 42.52 -10.05
C PHE A 449 -40.96 41.06 -10.13
N THR A 450 -40.53 40.26 -9.16
CA THR A 450 -40.95 38.88 -9.02
C THR A 450 -41.71 38.67 -7.72
N ILE A 451 -42.64 37.73 -7.72
CA ILE A 451 -43.39 37.33 -6.53
C ILE A 451 -43.34 35.81 -6.33
N ASP A 452 -43.39 35.35 -5.08
CA ASP A 452 -43.55 33.94 -4.74
C ASP A 452 -44.99 33.44 -4.95
N ARG A 453 -45.28 32.18 -4.59
CA ARG A 453 -46.60 31.55 -4.72
C ARG A 453 -47.67 32.27 -3.88
N GLU A 454 -47.27 32.90 -2.78
CA GLU A 454 -48.13 33.60 -1.84
C GLU A 454 -48.29 35.09 -2.18
N GLY A 455 -47.66 35.55 -3.27
CA GLY A 455 -47.72 36.94 -3.75
C GLY A 455 -46.79 37.89 -3.00
N ARG A 456 -45.75 37.39 -2.31
CA ARG A 456 -44.72 38.22 -1.70
C ARG A 456 -43.65 38.58 -2.71
N ILE A 457 -43.22 39.83 -2.68
CA ILE A 457 -42.19 40.35 -3.57
C ILE A 457 -40.83 39.72 -3.24
N THR A 458 -40.20 39.10 -4.23
CA THR A 458 -38.92 38.37 -4.09
C THR A 458 -37.75 39.05 -4.78
N ALA A 459 -37.99 39.89 -5.79
CA ALA A 459 -36.99 40.73 -6.43
C ALA A 459 -37.67 41.98 -7.02
N VAL A 460 -36.95 43.10 -7.07
CA VAL A 460 -37.42 44.38 -7.63
C VAL A 460 -36.27 45.08 -8.36
N ASN A 461 -36.55 45.63 -9.53
CA ASN A 461 -35.60 46.48 -10.24
C ASN A 461 -35.66 47.95 -9.79
N GLU A 462 -34.78 48.78 -10.33
CA GLU A 462 -34.70 50.19 -9.98
C GLU A 462 -35.95 50.98 -10.41
N ALA A 463 -36.53 50.66 -11.57
CA ALA A 463 -37.77 51.28 -12.03
C ALA A 463 -38.95 51.01 -11.10
N THR A 464 -39.05 49.82 -10.49
CA THR A 464 -40.10 49.49 -9.51
C THR A 464 -39.98 50.35 -8.24
N ALA A 465 -38.75 50.55 -7.75
CA ALA A 465 -38.49 51.42 -6.60
C ALA A 465 -38.83 52.88 -6.93
N ARG A 466 -38.38 53.39 -8.09
CA ARG A 466 -38.70 54.75 -8.56
C ARG A 466 -40.20 54.97 -8.75
N PHE A 467 -40.90 54.02 -9.38
CA PHE A 467 -42.34 54.09 -9.61
C PHE A 467 -43.15 54.08 -8.30
N SER A 468 -42.82 53.18 -7.37
CA SER A 468 -43.59 53.02 -6.14
C SER A 468 -43.24 54.07 -5.06
N GLY A 469 -42.05 54.66 -5.13
CA GLY A 469 -41.52 55.59 -4.13
C GLY A 469 -41.00 54.91 -2.85
N TYR A 470 -40.97 53.58 -2.81
CA TYR A 470 -40.42 52.79 -1.70
C TYR A 470 -38.99 52.36 -2.01
N ALA A 471 -38.15 52.26 -0.98
CA ALA A 471 -36.85 51.62 -1.13
C ALA A 471 -37.03 50.13 -1.42
N LYS A 472 -36.07 49.50 -2.10
CA LYS A 472 -36.16 48.10 -2.51
C LYS A 472 -36.31 47.17 -1.31
N GLU A 473 -35.56 47.45 -0.25
CA GLU A 473 -35.56 46.70 1.01
C GLU A 473 -36.93 46.78 1.71
N GLU A 474 -37.67 47.87 1.51
CA GLU A 474 -39.02 48.04 2.04
C GLU A 474 -40.07 47.28 1.22
N LEU A 475 -39.79 46.97 -0.05
CA LEU A 475 -40.68 46.22 -0.95
C LEU A 475 -40.51 44.71 -0.78
N LEU A 476 -39.27 44.24 -0.61
CA LEU A 476 -38.96 42.81 -0.50
C LEU A 476 -39.69 42.15 0.69
N GLY A 477 -40.31 40.99 0.44
CA GLY A 477 -41.05 40.20 1.44
C GLY A 477 -42.50 40.66 1.73
N ARG A 478 -42.87 41.89 1.33
CA ARG A 478 -44.25 42.40 1.42
C ARG A 478 -45.13 41.79 0.35
N ARG A 479 -46.45 41.78 0.58
CA ARG A 479 -47.40 41.26 -0.41
C ARG A 479 -47.75 42.37 -1.40
N VAL A 480 -47.81 42.05 -2.68
CA VAL A 480 -48.19 43.03 -3.72
C VAL A 480 -49.57 43.66 -3.49
N MET A 481 -50.47 42.93 -2.81
CA MET A 481 -51.81 43.37 -2.46
C MET A 481 -51.83 44.52 -1.46
N ASP A 482 -50.75 44.70 -0.70
CA ASP A 482 -50.64 45.76 0.30
C ASP A 482 -50.53 47.15 -0.34
N PHE A 483 -50.29 47.21 -1.65
CA PHE A 483 -50.11 48.43 -2.44
C PHE A 483 -51.27 48.71 -3.41
N LEU A 484 -52.31 47.87 -3.38
CA LEU A 484 -53.47 47.96 -4.29
C LEU A 484 -54.74 48.39 -3.53
N GLY A 485 -55.68 49.01 -4.25
CA GLY A 485 -57.03 49.27 -3.75
C GLY A 485 -57.81 47.98 -3.43
N ARG A 486 -58.93 48.07 -2.69
CA ARG A 486 -59.70 46.87 -2.28
C ARG A 486 -60.20 46.05 -3.46
N GLU A 487 -60.66 46.69 -4.53
CA GLU A 487 -61.17 46.02 -5.73
C GLU A 487 -60.02 45.39 -6.53
N GLU A 488 -58.94 46.13 -6.73
CA GLU A 488 -57.72 45.69 -7.42
C GLU A 488 -57.03 44.53 -6.68
N ALA A 489 -56.94 44.58 -5.36
CA ALA A 489 -56.39 43.50 -4.53
C ALA A 489 -57.22 42.21 -4.65
N GLN A 490 -58.55 42.32 -4.80
CA GLN A 490 -59.41 41.17 -5.02
C GLN A 490 -59.22 40.59 -6.44
N GLY A 491 -59.03 41.45 -7.45
CA GLY A 491 -58.63 41.04 -8.81
C GLY A 491 -57.30 40.30 -8.82
N ALA A 492 -56.28 40.85 -8.16
CA ALA A 492 -54.96 40.23 -8.03
C ALA A 492 -55.02 38.86 -7.32
N ARG A 493 -55.83 38.70 -6.25
CA ARG A 493 -56.02 37.39 -5.57
C ARG A 493 -56.56 36.32 -6.51
N LYS A 494 -57.58 36.67 -7.28
CA LYS A 494 -58.19 35.73 -8.25
C LYS A 494 -57.19 35.33 -9.33
N MET A 495 -56.33 36.25 -9.76
CA MET A 495 -55.29 35.98 -10.75
C MET A 495 -54.17 35.07 -10.21
N LEU A 496 -53.76 35.26 -8.95
CA LEU A 496 -52.80 34.36 -8.30
C LEU A 496 -53.37 32.95 -8.06
N ALA A 497 -54.68 32.84 -7.84
CA ALA A 497 -55.37 31.57 -7.58
C ALA A 497 -55.83 30.81 -8.86
N GLY A 498 -55.79 31.45 -10.04
CA GLY A 498 -56.32 30.88 -11.28
C GLY A 498 -55.37 29.90 -11.99
N GLU A 499 -55.95 28.87 -12.64
CA GLU A 499 -55.21 27.82 -13.37
C GLU A 499 -54.56 28.30 -14.70
N HIS A 500 -55.03 29.41 -15.28
CA HIS A 500 -54.64 29.86 -16.64
C HIS A 500 -53.38 30.76 -16.73
N GLY A 501 -52.79 31.18 -15.61
CA GLY A 501 -51.65 32.11 -15.62
C GLY A 501 -52.03 33.53 -16.08
N MET A 502 -51.17 34.53 -15.81
CA MET A 502 -51.33 35.91 -16.31
C MET A 502 -50.97 36.04 -17.81
N ALA A 503 -51.21 35.01 -18.62
CA ALA A 503 -51.02 35.06 -20.07
C ALA A 503 -52.32 35.57 -20.71
N GLY A 504 -52.53 36.88 -20.64
CA GLY A 504 -53.72 37.58 -21.14
C GLY A 504 -53.42 39.06 -21.36
N PRO A 505 -54.36 39.84 -21.94
CA PRO A 505 -54.15 41.25 -22.26
C PRO A 505 -53.65 42.01 -21.02
N PHE A 506 -52.78 42.98 -21.26
CA PHE A 506 -52.28 43.89 -20.25
C PHE A 506 -53.43 44.39 -19.34
N ILE A 507 -53.30 44.18 -18.03
CA ILE A 507 -54.32 44.60 -17.06
C ILE A 507 -53.83 45.86 -16.37
N GLU A 508 -54.64 46.92 -16.42
CA GLU A 508 -54.40 48.14 -15.67
C GLU A 508 -54.74 47.94 -14.19
N PHE A 509 -53.78 48.22 -13.32
CA PHE A 509 -53.97 48.31 -11.89
C PHE A 509 -53.75 49.73 -11.41
N GLU A 510 -54.60 50.18 -10.50
CA GLU A 510 -54.36 51.41 -9.76
C GLU A 510 -53.54 51.09 -8.50
N VAL A 511 -52.36 51.68 -8.42
CA VAL A 511 -51.34 51.39 -7.39
C VAL A 511 -51.14 52.62 -6.51
N GLY A 512 -51.09 52.40 -5.20
CA GLY A 512 -50.74 53.46 -4.23
C GLY A 512 -49.23 53.64 -4.13
N ARG A 513 -48.76 54.89 -4.33
CA ARG A 513 -47.37 55.29 -4.12
C ARG A 513 -47.13 55.73 -2.69
N ARG A 514 -45.86 55.76 -2.25
CA ARG A 514 -45.47 56.21 -0.90
C ARG A 514 -45.90 57.65 -0.60
N ASP A 515 -45.91 58.51 -1.61
CA ASP A 515 -46.30 59.92 -1.52
C ASP A 515 -47.82 60.15 -1.38
N GLY A 516 -48.62 59.07 -1.35
CA GLY A 516 -50.07 59.11 -1.23
C GLY A 516 -50.80 59.34 -2.55
N ARG A 517 -50.09 59.51 -3.68
CA ARG A 517 -50.70 59.62 -5.01
C ARG A 517 -51.10 58.23 -5.53
N ARG A 518 -52.12 58.21 -6.38
CA ARG A 518 -52.52 57.00 -7.13
C ARG A 518 -51.91 57.07 -8.52
N ALA A 519 -51.34 55.96 -8.96
CA ALA A 519 -50.75 55.82 -10.28
C ALA A 519 -51.32 54.60 -11.00
N PHE A 520 -51.24 54.59 -12.32
CA PHE A 520 -51.78 53.50 -13.13
C PHE A 520 -50.64 52.68 -13.72
N LEU A 521 -50.63 51.39 -13.40
CA LEU A 521 -49.64 50.44 -13.90
C LEU A 521 -50.32 49.41 -14.77
N GLU A 522 -49.94 49.36 -16.03
CA GLU A 522 -50.37 48.34 -16.97
C GLU A 522 -49.45 47.12 -16.83
N ILE A 523 -49.94 45.99 -16.30
CA ILE A 523 -49.10 44.82 -15.99
C ILE A 523 -49.37 43.61 -16.87
N SER A 524 -48.31 42.83 -17.06
CA SER A 524 -48.32 41.48 -17.62
C SER A 524 -47.48 40.56 -16.73
N GLY A 525 -47.90 39.31 -16.56
CA GLY A 525 -47.26 38.36 -15.65
C GLY A 525 -47.02 36.99 -16.28
N ARG A 526 -45.88 36.39 -15.98
CA ARG A 526 -45.53 35.04 -16.44
C ARG A 526 -45.19 34.14 -15.27
N ARG A 527 -45.63 32.87 -15.32
CA ARG A 527 -45.26 31.86 -14.32
C ARG A 527 -43.78 31.51 -14.44
N MET A 528 -43.10 31.45 -13.30
CA MET A 528 -41.73 30.98 -13.18
C MET A 528 -41.71 29.56 -12.62
N TYR A 529 -40.82 28.73 -13.17
CA TYR A 529 -40.61 27.36 -12.73
C TYR A 529 -39.14 27.15 -12.40
N ARG A 530 -38.84 26.36 -11.37
CA ARG A 530 -37.49 25.90 -11.04
C ARG A 530 -37.52 24.38 -10.94
N ARG A 531 -36.74 23.70 -11.78
CA ARG A 531 -36.71 22.22 -11.88
C ARG A 531 -38.10 21.59 -12.07
N GLY A 532 -38.98 22.23 -12.84
CA GLY A 532 -40.35 21.78 -13.09
C GLY A 532 -41.37 22.18 -12.03
N GLU A 533 -40.96 22.67 -10.86
CA GLU A 533 -41.88 23.18 -9.85
C GLU A 533 -42.19 24.66 -10.07
N PHE A 534 -43.48 25.02 -10.02
CA PHE A 534 -43.92 26.41 -10.06
C PHE A 534 -43.38 27.16 -8.84
N ILE A 535 -42.69 28.29 -8.99
CA ILE A 535 -42.11 29.03 -7.85
C ILE A 535 -42.73 30.42 -7.62
N GLY A 536 -43.55 30.91 -8.54
CA GLY A 536 -44.16 32.23 -8.45
C GLY A 536 -44.28 32.90 -9.81
N PHE A 537 -44.40 34.23 -9.84
CA PHE A 537 -44.62 35.00 -11.06
C PHE A 537 -43.55 36.07 -11.28
N GLN A 538 -43.13 36.25 -12.52
CA GLN A 538 -42.42 37.45 -12.97
C GLN A 538 -43.45 38.43 -13.51
N VAL A 539 -43.43 39.68 -13.04
CA VAL A 539 -44.37 40.71 -13.44
C VAL A 539 -43.59 41.86 -14.08
N SER A 540 -44.04 42.27 -15.27
CA SER A 540 -43.59 43.47 -15.96
C SER A 540 -44.73 44.46 -16.04
N GLY A 541 -44.48 45.72 -15.69
CA GLY A 541 -45.46 46.79 -15.68
C GLY A 541 -44.97 48.03 -16.42
N ARG A 542 -45.86 48.67 -17.16
CA ARG A 542 -45.64 49.99 -17.77
C ARG A 542 -46.42 51.05 -17.02
N ASP A 543 -45.76 52.13 -16.62
CA ASP A 543 -46.43 53.30 -16.06
C ASP A 543 -47.20 54.02 -17.18
N VAL A 544 -48.52 54.12 -17.03
CA VAL A 544 -49.42 54.78 -17.99
C VAL A 544 -50.12 56.00 -17.37
N THR A 545 -49.61 56.50 -16.25
CA THR A 545 -50.22 57.61 -15.49
C THR A 545 -50.31 58.87 -16.36
N ASP A 546 -49.18 59.37 -16.88
CA ASP A 546 -49.14 60.59 -17.70
C ASP A 546 -49.95 60.44 -18.99
N GLN A 547 -49.88 59.27 -19.62
CA GLN A 547 -50.64 58.98 -20.85
C GLN A 547 -52.15 59.05 -20.58
N LYS A 548 -52.61 58.55 -19.43
CA LYS A 548 -54.03 58.56 -19.06
C LYS A 548 -54.51 59.96 -18.69
N GLU A 549 -53.70 60.71 -17.95
CA GLU A 549 -53.99 62.11 -17.62
C GLU A 549 -54.06 62.98 -18.88
N LEU A 550 -53.07 62.88 -19.76
CA LEU A 550 -53.06 63.61 -21.03
C LEU A 550 -54.24 63.22 -21.94
N ARG A 551 -54.57 61.93 -22.02
CA ARG A 551 -55.73 61.46 -22.79
C ARG A 551 -57.03 62.03 -22.23
N GLN A 552 -57.18 62.08 -20.90
CA GLN A 552 -58.35 62.70 -20.27
C GLN A 552 -58.41 64.20 -20.51
N LEU A 553 -57.26 64.90 -20.49
CA LEU A 553 -57.18 66.32 -20.81
C LEU A 553 -57.54 66.59 -22.28
N LEU A 554 -57.03 65.80 -23.22
CA LEU A 554 -57.36 65.90 -24.65
C LEU A 554 -58.84 65.65 -24.91
N VAL A 555 -59.44 64.61 -24.32
CA VAL A 555 -60.88 64.35 -24.44
C VAL A 555 -61.71 65.52 -23.90
N LYS A 556 -61.28 66.16 -22.81
CA LYS A 556 -61.93 67.37 -22.28
C LYS A 556 -61.75 68.56 -23.24
N ALA A 557 -60.55 68.76 -23.77
CA ALA A 557 -60.24 69.85 -24.70
C ALA A 557 -60.98 69.71 -26.04
N GLU A 558 -61.03 68.50 -26.63
CA GLU A 558 -61.79 68.20 -27.85
C GLU A 558 -63.29 68.45 -27.65
N ARG A 559 -63.85 68.00 -26.52
CA ARG A 559 -65.26 68.29 -26.18
C ARG A 559 -65.52 69.80 -26.09
N LEU A 560 -64.62 70.55 -25.48
CA LEU A 560 -64.74 72.00 -25.36
C LEU A 560 -64.59 72.71 -26.72
N ALA A 561 -63.65 72.28 -27.57
CA ALA A 561 -63.45 72.82 -28.91
C ALA A 561 -64.66 72.56 -29.82
N ALA A 562 -65.24 71.36 -29.77
CA ALA A 562 -66.45 71.01 -30.51
C ALA A 562 -67.66 71.88 -30.11
N ILE A 563 -67.86 72.09 -28.79
CA ILE A 563 -68.88 73.01 -28.27
C ILE A 563 -68.62 74.45 -28.76
N GLY A 564 -67.35 74.89 -28.79
CA GLY A 564 -66.96 76.20 -29.30
C GLY A 564 -67.27 76.41 -30.78
N GLN A 565 -67.00 75.42 -31.65
CA GLN A 565 -67.30 75.53 -33.10
C GLN A 565 -68.80 75.64 -33.39
N VAL A 566 -69.62 74.81 -32.73
CA VAL A 566 -71.09 74.89 -32.85
C VAL A 566 -71.61 76.25 -32.39
N SER A 567 -71.02 76.82 -31.34
CA SER A 567 -71.42 78.13 -30.81
C SER A 567 -71.17 79.29 -31.80
N ILE A 568 -70.13 79.22 -32.63
CA ILE A 568 -69.82 80.25 -33.66
C ILE A 568 -70.81 80.18 -34.83
N ALA A 569 -71.09 78.97 -35.35
CA ALA A 569 -72.05 78.80 -36.42
C ALA A 569 -73.45 79.25 -35.97
N MET A 570 -73.84 78.83 -34.76
CA MET A 570 -75.12 79.20 -34.15
C MET A 570 -75.22 80.72 -33.91
N LYS A 571 -74.13 81.41 -33.56
CA LYS A 571 -74.09 82.88 -33.43
C LYS A 571 -74.49 83.58 -34.72
N HIS A 572 -73.86 83.24 -35.84
CA HIS A 572 -74.17 83.90 -37.12
C HIS A 572 -75.60 83.62 -37.57
N GLU A 573 -76.08 82.38 -37.38
CA GLU A 573 -77.44 82.01 -37.75
C GLU A 573 -78.53 82.61 -36.85
N VAL A 574 -78.25 82.85 -35.56
CA VAL A 574 -79.21 83.42 -34.61
C VAL A 574 -79.18 84.94 -34.61
N ASN A 575 -78.01 85.57 -34.72
CA ASN A 575 -77.90 87.04 -34.72
C ASN A 575 -78.48 87.66 -35.99
N ASN A 576 -78.35 87.04 -37.16
CA ASN A 576 -78.89 87.60 -38.40
C ASN A 576 -80.42 87.84 -38.34
N PRO A 577 -81.26 86.84 -37.99
CA PRO A 577 -82.69 87.07 -37.82
C PRO A 577 -82.98 87.95 -36.60
N LEU A 578 -82.23 87.85 -35.50
CA LEU A 578 -82.43 88.72 -34.33
C LEU A 578 -82.18 90.20 -34.65
N THR A 579 -81.10 90.55 -35.35
CA THR A 579 -80.81 91.93 -35.76
C THR A 579 -81.91 92.46 -36.68
N THR A 580 -82.45 91.60 -37.56
CA THR A 580 -83.59 91.96 -38.42
C THR A 580 -84.86 92.19 -37.60
N VAL A 581 -85.15 91.32 -36.63
CA VAL A 581 -86.31 91.43 -35.73
C VAL A 581 -86.19 92.66 -34.85
N ILE A 582 -85.04 92.89 -34.22
CA ILE A 582 -84.72 94.07 -33.40
C ILE A 582 -84.90 95.34 -34.23
N GLY A 583 -84.24 95.43 -35.39
CA GLY A 583 -84.32 96.62 -36.24
C GLY A 583 -85.72 96.90 -36.77
N ASN A 584 -86.49 95.87 -37.13
CA ASN A 584 -87.89 96.05 -37.56
C ASN A 584 -88.79 96.49 -36.41
N ILE A 585 -88.60 95.93 -35.20
CA ILE A 585 -89.37 96.33 -34.03
C ILE A 585 -89.03 97.77 -33.63
N GLU A 586 -87.74 98.13 -33.59
CA GLU A 586 -87.28 99.50 -33.32
C GLU A 586 -87.85 100.50 -34.34
N LEU A 587 -87.82 100.18 -35.65
CA LEU A 587 -88.41 101.01 -36.69
C LEU A 587 -89.93 101.17 -36.55
N LEU A 588 -90.64 100.11 -36.16
CA LEU A 588 -92.09 100.19 -35.93
C LEU A 588 -92.43 101.07 -34.73
N ILE A 589 -91.63 100.99 -33.66
CA ILE A 589 -91.78 101.82 -32.47
C ILE A 589 -91.46 103.29 -32.79
N ASP A 590 -90.42 103.55 -33.58
CA ASP A 590 -89.91 104.91 -33.87
C ASP A 590 -90.73 105.64 -34.97
N ARG A 591 -91.22 104.92 -35.99
CA ARG A 591 -91.93 105.52 -37.14
C ARG A 591 -93.40 105.87 -36.86
N TYR A 592 -94.06 105.19 -35.92
CA TYR A 592 -95.49 105.36 -35.66
C TYR A 592 -95.73 105.88 -34.23
N GLU A 593 -95.77 107.20 -34.06
CA GLU A 593 -96.00 107.84 -32.76
C GLU A 593 -97.39 107.52 -32.15
N ASP A 594 -98.41 107.26 -32.97
CA ASP A 594 -99.81 106.98 -32.58
C ASP A 594 -100.18 105.48 -32.47
N LEU A 595 -99.22 104.62 -32.10
CA LEU A 595 -99.51 103.21 -31.83
C LEU A 595 -100.40 103.04 -30.58
N PRO A 596 -101.44 102.17 -30.63
CA PRO A 596 -102.18 101.77 -29.43
C PRO A 596 -101.25 101.22 -28.35
N GLU A 597 -101.44 101.64 -27.10
CA GLU A 597 -100.56 101.28 -25.97
C GLU A 597 -100.34 99.76 -25.83
N GLU A 598 -101.37 98.96 -26.08
CA GLU A 598 -101.29 97.50 -26.03
C GLU A 598 -100.32 96.92 -27.08
N ILE A 599 -100.26 97.50 -28.29
CA ILE A 599 -99.34 97.08 -29.35
C ILE A 599 -97.91 97.54 -29.01
N ARG A 600 -97.77 98.76 -28.48
CA ARG A 600 -96.46 99.29 -28.05
C ARG A 600 -95.82 98.42 -26.97
N VAL A 601 -96.57 98.04 -25.93
CA VAL A 601 -96.08 97.15 -24.86
C VAL A 601 -95.67 95.78 -25.40
N ARG A 602 -96.43 95.21 -26.35
CA ARG A 602 -96.08 93.93 -26.98
C ARG A 602 -94.81 94.03 -27.83
N LEU A 603 -94.64 95.10 -28.59
CA LEU A 603 -93.42 95.36 -29.36
C LEU A 603 -92.21 95.57 -28.43
N GLN A 604 -92.36 96.33 -27.35
CA GLN A 604 -91.31 96.52 -26.35
C GLN A 604 -90.90 95.19 -25.70
N THR A 605 -91.87 94.35 -25.35
CA THR A 605 -91.61 93.02 -24.78
C THR A 605 -90.91 92.10 -25.77
N ALA A 606 -91.26 92.16 -27.06
CA ALA A 606 -90.59 91.40 -28.11
C ALA A 606 -89.15 91.89 -28.33
N LEU A 607 -88.91 93.20 -28.28
CA LEU A 607 -87.59 93.81 -28.35
C LEU A 607 -86.71 93.39 -27.17
N ASP A 608 -87.22 93.49 -25.94
CA ASP A 608 -86.50 93.08 -24.73
C ASP A 608 -86.12 91.60 -24.76
N ASN A 609 -87.01 90.73 -25.24
CA ASN A 609 -86.71 89.32 -25.41
C ASN A 609 -85.67 89.06 -26.51
N ALA A 610 -85.76 89.76 -27.64
CA ALA A 610 -84.76 89.64 -28.72
C ALA A 610 -83.37 90.12 -28.27
N LEU A 611 -83.30 91.25 -27.57
CA LEU A 611 -82.08 91.78 -26.96
C LEU A 611 -81.53 90.83 -25.89
N ARG A 612 -82.40 90.21 -25.08
CA ARG A 612 -82.00 89.22 -24.08
C ARG A 612 -81.43 87.95 -24.72
N ILE A 613 -82.00 87.46 -25.82
CA ILE A 613 -81.45 86.33 -26.56
C ILE A 613 -80.09 86.70 -27.16
N ALA A 614 -79.96 87.91 -27.73
CA ALA A 614 -78.69 88.41 -28.23
C ALA A 614 -77.62 88.52 -27.11
N ASP A 615 -78.01 88.96 -25.91
CA ASP A 615 -77.11 89.03 -24.74
C ASP A 615 -76.71 87.64 -24.21
N ILE A 616 -77.60 86.65 -24.24
CA ILE A 616 -77.26 85.25 -23.89
C ILE A 616 -76.25 84.67 -24.89
N VAL A 617 -76.47 84.90 -26.19
CA VAL A 617 -75.54 84.49 -27.26
C VAL A 617 -74.20 85.21 -27.10
N LYS A 618 -74.20 86.48 -26.66
CA LYS A 618 -72.99 87.26 -26.35
C LYS A 618 -72.30 86.80 -25.06
N LYS A 619 -73.02 86.33 -24.03
CA LYS A 619 -72.40 85.76 -22.82
C LYS A 619 -71.72 84.42 -23.08
N LEU A 620 -72.22 83.63 -24.04
CA LEU A 620 -71.52 82.45 -24.55
C LEU A 620 -70.17 82.80 -25.22
N GLU A 621 -69.98 84.04 -25.68
CA GLU A 621 -68.72 84.58 -26.23
C GLU A 621 -67.64 84.78 -25.15
N VAL A 622 -68.03 85.29 -23.98
CA VAL A 622 -67.10 85.63 -22.87
C VAL A 622 -66.50 84.39 -22.22
N LEU A 623 -67.17 83.23 -22.31
CA LEU A 623 -66.61 81.95 -21.89
C LEU A 623 -65.32 81.57 -22.65
N ARG A 624 -65.05 82.19 -23.81
CA ARG A 624 -63.77 82.10 -24.52
C ARG A 624 -62.69 82.93 -23.85
N GLU A 625 -62.94 84.21 -23.55
CA GLU A 625 -61.86 85.13 -23.21
C GLU A 625 -61.26 84.90 -21.82
N GLU A 626 -62.05 84.47 -20.84
CA GLU A 626 -61.54 84.23 -19.49
C GLU A 626 -60.89 82.86 -19.29
N ARG A 627 -61.20 81.83 -20.10
CA ARG A 627 -60.70 80.46 -19.87
C ARG A 627 -59.72 79.93 -20.90
N THR A 628 -59.55 80.61 -22.04
CA THR A 628 -58.50 80.23 -23.01
C THR A 628 -57.10 80.66 -22.54
N VAL A 629 -57.00 81.60 -21.60
CA VAL A 629 -55.71 82.12 -21.12
C VAL A 629 -55.15 81.33 -19.92
N ASP A 630 -55.98 80.65 -19.13
CA ASP A 630 -55.52 79.97 -17.91
C ASP A 630 -55.08 78.50 -18.13
N TYR A 631 -55.51 77.86 -19.21
CA TYR A 631 -55.16 76.45 -19.49
C TYR A 631 -53.83 76.26 -20.24
N LEU A 632 -53.20 77.34 -20.72
CA LEU A 632 -51.93 77.28 -21.46
C LEU A 632 -50.73 77.85 -20.70
N GLN A 633 -50.92 78.45 -19.52
CA GLN A 633 -49.80 78.78 -18.63
C GLN A 633 -49.38 77.54 -17.83
N GLY A 634 -48.61 76.67 -18.46
CA GLY A 634 -48.01 75.54 -17.75
C GLY A 634 -47.08 74.66 -18.57
N VAL A 635 -47.21 74.64 -19.90
CA VAL A 635 -46.33 73.83 -20.74
C VAL A 635 -45.62 74.72 -21.75
N LYS A 636 -44.37 75.08 -21.45
CA LYS A 636 -43.47 75.64 -22.46
C LYS A 636 -43.15 74.53 -23.46
N MET A 637 -43.36 74.80 -24.75
CA MET A 637 -42.98 73.90 -25.85
C MET A 637 -41.46 73.67 -25.98
N THR A 638 -40.65 74.27 -25.10
CA THR A 638 -39.20 74.08 -25.00
C THR A 638 -38.78 72.92 -24.10
N ASP A 639 -39.69 72.32 -23.33
CA ASP A 639 -39.34 71.27 -22.35
C ASP A 639 -39.52 69.83 -22.90
N LEU A 640 -39.73 69.68 -24.22
CA LEU A 640 -39.88 68.38 -24.91
C LEU A 640 -38.65 67.96 -25.72
N LYS A 641 -37.50 68.60 -25.50
CA LYS A 641 -36.21 68.20 -26.08
C LYS A 641 -35.09 68.24 -25.05
N GLU A 642 -35.21 67.43 -24.01
CA GLU A 642 -34.06 66.95 -23.23
C GLU A 642 -34.58 65.82 -22.32
N ASP A 643 -34.67 64.62 -22.89
CA ASP A 643 -34.40 63.35 -22.20
C ASP A 643 -34.38 62.24 -23.25
N GLY A 644 -33.38 62.38 -24.12
CA GLY A 644 -32.84 61.30 -24.94
C GLY A 644 -31.44 60.98 -24.44
N ALA A 645 -31.37 60.06 -23.49
CA ALA A 645 -30.29 59.09 -23.35
C ALA A 645 -30.88 57.81 -22.75
#